data_AF-L9VUX3-F1
#
_entry.id   AF-L9VUX3-F1
#
_cell.length_a   1.000
_cell.length_b   1.000
_cell.length_c   1.000
_cell.angle_alpha   90.00
_cell.angle_beta   90.00
_cell.angle_gamma   90.00
#
_symmetry.space_group_name_H-M   'P 1'
#
loop_
_entity.id
_entity.type
_entity.pdbx_description
1 polymer ?
#
loop_
_entity_poly.entity_id
_entity_poly.type
_entity_poly.pdbx_seq_one_letter_code
_entity_poly.pdbx_strand_id
1 'polypeptide(L)'
;MSSTTEIHQKLFRLYEHYVGEPDSSKDVYGYWIFIAGYLLGAAGIFTFVVGYAGSADSYTLIRISGVTAATGLALCLFGIVLMLPVRRIGIYASVLGLLVALGGVVFFGWAYPYNWRELGTDYSVQVISVYALGIGLIAGVTALVPILTGQKGMFVEEEGATDDPDILTGDAMEGAQFAVFRDENGDWEWNVLHLEALATSNESAVTRPDATEGIERVQSQISSAGLMELTTSAFRLYEDRDGTWQWTLARDDGSVVGSSTGEFDQRDGAENSVSFLKDRGPEADVIEIEGAAFTYEEKRDQWFWQLVDDERNPLASSDSGFGTQEQAEEAAQTFAERFDRARLLDIEHVGVELVERPGGWTWRFVDDGDDVVASASDTFDSRRDAEEAAEALLPALESASITVAGEPTYELYESGSDWRWRLVDETEHVVARSPPEISEAADVESAADRFSDGALEADIVEIDEAEYEVYPTATASTAADSDDDLPATVDDAVAQTDGGTTLEYDDQTGPDWNWRLVTDDREIVAASNEPHSDAETASEAIQRVREQASEADLIEFEHAAFQVYEADSGEWRWRLIDEDGNVLADSGQEHTSRGEAAEAMMTLKEQAPDAELLEIETAAFELFVNEDDEWGWRLIDEAGKLVAEDPATHPTRGAARQAMNRLLEHLDSDIRTMDDAIFQTYAAEDWQWRFVLPSGETVAEAGEAHPTRDELVDELADIRHSAAAAHQHTIGDVAVQLYDSGGWHWRLLDRDREEVADSTVTYDTRDEATNGAESLKAHAVDAPIFAIEDAAIRLDGSDGWTWELIDRDREVSASAVGAVSTKAAAMGAIEDVRQLAPMAGRVDFDVASFELVADEDERWKWRLIDEDGRTIATGSESHDSTEAARTALENVRELIEEASILEIDSVSFELHTDEEGEGWVWRLVDEYGSTMAESTQTYESRTDAREAMNDVKAHAPDGWITFTE
;
A
#
# COMPACT_ATOMS: atom_id res chain seq x y z
N MET A 1 26.45 22.42 22.29
CA MET A 1 25.88 23.58 23.02
C MET A 1 26.38 24.96 22.52
N SER A 2 27.40 25.06 21.66
CA SER A 2 27.95 26.36 21.20
C SER A 2 27.01 27.23 20.37
N SER A 3 26.01 26.65 19.69
CA SER A 3 25.11 27.41 18.80
C SER A 3 24.19 28.37 19.55
N THR A 4 23.71 27.99 20.73
CA THR A 4 22.79 28.82 21.54
C THR A 4 23.54 30.02 22.14
N THR A 5 24.77 29.81 22.61
CA THR A 5 25.66 30.85 23.15
C THR A 5 26.08 31.84 22.07
N GLU A 6 26.39 31.35 20.87
CA GLU A 6 26.70 32.22 19.73
C GLU A 6 25.52 33.10 19.29
N ILE A 7 24.31 32.54 19.25
CA ILE A 7 23.10 33.29 18.88
C ILE A 7 22.81 34.35 19.96
N HIS A 8 22.96 33.99 21.23
CA HIS A 8 22.83 34.90 22.36
C HIS A 8 23.81 36.09 22.21
N GLN A 9 25.11 35.83 22.07
CA GLN A 9 26.13 36.87 21.90
C GLN A 9 25.90 37.73 20.64
N LYS A 10 25.45 37.14 19.52
CA LYS A 10 25.13 37.87 18.29
C LYS A 10 23.95 38.82 18.48
N LEU A 11 22.88 38.41 19.19
CA LEU A 11 21.71 39.26 19.45
C LEU A 11 22.06 40.48 20.30
N PHE A 12 22.95 40.30 21.29
CA PHE A 12 23.44 41.37 22.17
C PHE A 12 24.34 42.36 21.41
N ARG A 13 25.30 41.87 20.62
CA ARG A 13 26.14 42.75 19.77
C ARG A 13 25.31 43.53 18.76
N LEU A 14 24.31 42.90 18.16
CA LEU A 14 23.42 43.55 17.19
C LEU A 14 22.57 44.64 17.89
N TYR A 15 22.10 44.38 19.11
CA TYR A 15 21.40 45.37 19.92
C TYR A 15 22.33 46.55 20.32
N GLU A 16 23.53 46.28 20.81
CA GLU A 16 24.52 47.30 21.17
C GLU A 16 24.88 48.19 19.96
N HIS A 17 25.02 47.58 18.78
CA HIS A 17 25.34 48.30 17.54
C HIS A 17 24.21 49.22 17.04
N TYR A 18 22.95 48.79 17.15
CA TYR A 18 21.80 49.53 16.58
C TYR A 18 21.02 50.37 17.61
N VAL A 19 21.13 50.06 18.90
CA VAL A 19 20.33 50.68 19.98
C VAL A 19 21.23 51.35 21.03
N GLY A 20 22.25 50.66 21.54
CA GLY A 20 23.19 51.14 22.57
C GLY A 20 23.48 50.10 23.66
N GLU A 21 24.33 50.44 24.65
CA GLU A 21 24.66 49.53 25.76
C GLU A 21 23.38 49.10 26.51
N PRO A 22 23.13 47.78 26.66
CA PRO A 22 21.93 47.30 27.34
C PRO A 22 22.08 47.44 28.87
N ASP A 23 21.04 47.99 29.51
CA ASP A 23 20.95 48.07 30.97
C ASP A 23 20.61 46.71 31.60
N SER A 24 19.94 45.81 30.85
CA SER A 24 19.65 44.45 31.27
C SER A 24 19.54 43.48 30.09
N SER A 25 19.81 42.19 30.34
CA SER A 25 19.60 41.13 29.35
C SER A 25 18.17 41.06 28.80
N LYS A 26 17.18 41.44 29.61
CA LYS A 26 15.75 41.43 29.23
C LYS A 26 15.41 42.44 28.15
N ASP A 27 16.10 43.57 28.09
CA ASP A 27 15.84 44.62 27.11
C ASP A 27 16.18 44.16 25.69
N VAL A 28 17.26 43.40 25.55
CA VAL A 28 17.72 42.82 24.29
C VAL A 28 16.73 41.79 23.77
N TYR A 29 16.29 40.86 24.62
CA TYR A 29 15.31 39.85 24.25
C TYR A 29 13.94 40.45 23.94
N GLY A 30 13.50 41.43 24.74
CA GLY A 30 12.26 42.17 24.50
C GLY A 30 12.25 42.85 23.12
N TYR A 31 13.37 43.45 22.73
CA TYR A 31 13.56 44.05 21.41
C TYR A 31 13.41 43.06 20.26
N TRP A 32 14.12 41.94 20.31
CA TRP A 32 14.06 40.97 19.21
C TRP A 32 12.71 40.27 19.13
N ILE A 33 12.08 39.96 20.27
CA ILE A 33 10.72 39.40 20.31
C ILE A 33 9.70 40.37 19.73
N PHE A 34 9.81 41.67 20.04
CA PHE A 34 8.95 42.69 19.47
C PHE A 34 9.08 42.79 17.95
N ILE A 35 10.33 42.81 17.43
CA ILE A 35 10.61 42.88 15.99
C ILE A 35 10.10 41.62 15.27
N ALA A 36 10.37 40.43 15.81
CA ALA A 36 9.90 39.17 15.24
C ALA A 36 8.37 39.09 15.22
N GLY A 37 7.71 39.46 16.32
CA GLY A 37 6.25 39.55 16.41
C GLY A 37 5.67 40.51 15.38
N TYR A 38 6.33 41.66 15.18
CA TYR A 38 5.88 42.66 14.21
C TYR A 38 5.97 42.13 12.77
N LEU A 39 7.07 41.48 12.42
CA LEU A 39 7.26 40.86 11.09
C LEU A 39 6.25 39.74 10.85
N LEU A 40 6.01 38.88 11.84
CA LEU A 40 4.98 37.83 11.75
C LEU A 40 3.58 38.44 11.60
N GLY A 41 3.24 39.45 12.39
CA GLY A 41 1.96 40.15 12.30
C GLY A 41 1.73 40.77 10.92
N ALA A 42 2.76 41.46 10.40
CA ALA A 42 2.74 42.06 9.07
C ALA A 42 2.63 41.02 7.95
N ALA A 43 3.33 39.90 8.06
CA ALA A 43 3.25 38.78 7.12
C ALA A 43 1.84 38.16 7.10
N GLY A 44 1.25 37.92 8.28
CA GLY A 44 -0.12 37.41 8.39
C GLY A 44 -1.14 38.33 7.71
N ILE A 45 -1.05 39.64 7.94
CA ILE A 45 -1.91 40.65 7.30
C ILE A 45 -1.67 40.68 5.78
N PHE A 46 -0.42 40.63 5.33
CA PHE A 46 -0.08 40.61 3.91
C PHE A 46 -0.66 39.38 3.21
N THR A 47 -0.50 38.19 3.80
CA THR A 47 -1.07 36.93 3.29
C THR A 47 -2.59 36.99 3.22
N PHE A 48 -3.26 37.62 4.20
CA PHE A 48 -4.71 37.84 4.15
C PHE A 48 -5.10 38.73 2.95
N VAL A 49 -4.40 39.84 2.74
CA VAL A 49 -4.69 40.79 1.65
C VAL A 49 -4.43 40.19 0.27
N VAL A 50 -3.32 39.47 0.11
CA VAL A 50 -3.00 38.78 -1.15
C VAL A 50 -3.98 37.64 -1.42
N GLY A 51 -4.31 36.85 -0.39
CA GLY A 51 -5.28 35.76 -0.49
C GLY A 51 -6.69 36.23 -0.84
N TYR A 52 -7.10 37.41 -0.37
CA TYR A 52 -8.40 38.00 -0.72
C TYR A 52 -8.44 38.52 -2.18
N ALA A 53 -7.29 38.84 -2.77
CA ALA A 53 -7.19 39.37 -4.13
C ALA A 53 -7.04 38.28 -5.21
N GLY A 54 -6.58 37.07 -4.85
CA GLY A 54 -6.45 35.92 -5.76
C GLY A 54 -7.61 34.94 -5.63
N SER A 55 -8.01 34.28 -6.72
CA SER A 55 -9.02 33.21 -6.72
C SER A 55 -8.47 31.88 -6.17
N ALA A 56 -7.70 31.95 -5.08
CA ALA A 56 -7.16 30.78 -4.39
C ALA A 56 -8.12 30.32 -3.29
N ASP A 57 -7.95 29.07 -2.87
CA ASP A 57 -8.80 28.37 -1.92
C ASP A 57 -8.94 29.17 -0.61
N SER A 58 -10.05 29.91 -0.49
CA SER A 58 -10.13 31.09 0.36
C SER A 58 -10.10 30.76 1.84
N TYR A 59 -10.48 29.56 2.24
CA TYR A 59 -10.62 29.16 3.64
C TYR A 59 -9.29 28.80 4.32
N THR A 60 -8.40 28.11 3.60
CA THR A 60 -7.07 27.72 4.13
C THR A 60 -6.19 28.95 4.34
N LEU A 61 -6.26 29.92 3.41
CA LEU A 61 -5.54 31.19 3.52
C LEU A 61 -6.03 32.06 4.68
N ILE A 62 -7.35 32.09 4.95
CA ILE A 62 -7.91 32.80 6.11
C ILE A 62 -7.42 32.17 7.42
N ARG A 63 -7.38 30.84 7.51
CA ARG A 63 -6.86 30.12 8.68
C ARG A 63 -5.39 30.46 8.93
N ILE A 64 -4.54 30.33 7.90
CA ILE A 64 -3.09 30.58 8.01
C ILE A 64 -2.79 32.04 8.33
N SER A 65 -3.48 32.98 7.67
CA SER A 65 -3.28 34.41 7.93
C SER A 65 -3.78 34.85 9.30
N GLY A 66 -4.92 34.32 9.76
CA GLY A 66 -5.47 34.59 11.09
C GLY A 66 -4.57 34.08 12.22
N VAL A 67 -4.07 32.84 12.10
CA VAL A 67 -3.11 32.26 13.06
C VAL A 67 -1.83 33.09 13.09
N THR A 68 -1.25 33.37 11.93
CA THR A 68 0.02 34.11 11.82
C THR A 68 -0.10 35.54 12.38
N ALA A 69 -1.17 36.26 12.05
CA ALA A 69 -1.40 37.62 12.53
C ALA A 69 -1.64 37.68 14.05
N ALA A 70 -2.43 36.75 14.59
CA ALA A 70 -2.75 36.70 16.02
C ALA A 70 -1.54 36.30 16.88
N THR A 71 -0.69 35.38 16.40
CA THR A 71 0.58 35.05 17.04
C THR A 71 1.53 36.25 17.04
N GLY A 72 1.67 36.93 15.90
CA GLY A 72 2.52 38.12 15.79
C GLY A 72 2.13 39.23 16.78
N LEU A 73 0.83 39.52 16.90
CA LEU A 73 0.32 40.53 17.84
C LEU A 73 0.62 40.18 19.31
N ALA A 74 0.44 38.92 19.71
CA ALA A 74 0.71 38.48 21.07
C ALA A 74 2.20 38.62 21.42
N LEU A 75 3.09 38.24 20.49
CA LEU A 75 4.54 38.40 20.64
C LEU A 75 4.97 39.87 20.68
N CYS A 76 4.39 40.75 19.86
CA CYS A 76 4.65 42.19 19.94
C CYS A 76 4.37 42.75 21.33
N LEU A 77 3.19 42.46 21.89
CA LEU A 77 2.79 43.00 23.19
C LEU A 77 3.66 42.43 24.32
N PHE A 78 4.03 41.15 24.24
CA PHE A 78 4.93 40.54 25.20
C PHE A 78 6.35 41.15 25.12
N GLY A 79 6.88 41.37 23.92
CA GLY A 79 8.17 42.03 23.72
C GLY A 79 8.22 43.45 24.29
N ILE A 80 7.13 44.22 24.15
CA ILE A 80 7.01 45.56 24.77
C ILE A 80 7.05 45.46 26.30
N VAL A 81 6.40 44.45 26.90
CA VAL A 81 6.40 44.30 28.36
C VAL A 81 7.79 43.91 28.89
N LEU A 82 8.56 43.10 28.15
CA LEU A 82 9.93 42.76 28.52
C LEU A 82 10.88 43.96 28.53
N MET A 83 10.60 45.02 27.76
CA MET A 83 11.36 46.28 27.77
C MET A 83 10.94 47.25 28.87
N LEU A 84 9.84 46.97 29.59
CA LEU A 84 9.43 47.80 30.69
C LEU A 84 10.15 47.35 31.96
N PRO A 85 10.43 48.27 32.89
CA PRO A 85 11.07 47.95 34.17
C PRO A 85 10.07 47.24 35.09
N VAL A 86 9.73 45.99 34.77
CA VAL A 86 8.75 45.17 35.50
C VAL A 86 9.48 44.11 36.32
N ARG A 87 9.10 43.97 37.60
CA ARG A 87 9.62 42.90 38.47
C ARG A 87 9.30 41.51 37.91
N ARG A 88 10.04 40.49 38.36
CA ARG A 88 9.87 39.07 37.96
C ARG A 88 8.40 38.59 37.96
N ILE A 89 7.60 39.03 38.93
CA ILE A 89 6.16 38.70 39.01
C ILE A 89 5.36 39.22 37.79
N GLY A 90 5.65 40.42 37.31
CA GLY A 90 5.01 40.99 36.13
C GLY A 90 5.43 40.30 34.83
N ILE A 91 6.67 39.77 34.79
CA ILE A 91 7.14 38.92 33.69
C ILE A 91 6.36 37.59 33.68
N TYR A 92 6.26 36.89 34.82
CA TYR A 92 5.48 35.65 34.90
C TYR A 92 3.99 35.84 34.53
N ALA A 93 3.39 36.94 34.97
CA ALA A 93 2.01 37.29 34.59
C ALA A 93 1.86 37.52 33.08
N SER A 94 2.88 38.10 32.43
CA SER A 94 2.90 38.34 30.98
C SER A 94 3.17 37.07 30.18
N VAL A 95 4.03 36.17 30.69
CA VAL A 95 4.25 34.83 30.12
C VAL A 95 2.97 34.01 30.19
N LEU A 96 2.27 34.04 31.33
CA LEU A 96 0.98 33.39 31.48
C LEU A 96 -0.05 33.97 30.49
N GLY A 97 -0.09 35.29 30.35
CA GLY A 97 -0.93 35.96 29.35
C GLY A 97 -0.60 35.54 27.91
N LEU A 98 0.69 35.40 27.58
CA LEU A 98 1.16 34.92 26.27
C LEU A 98 0.72 33.47 26.01
N LEU A 99 0.90 32.57 26.98
CA LEU A 99 0.47 31.18 26.86
C LEU A 99 -1.06 31.07 26.66
N VAL A 100 -1.84 31.85 27.40
CA VAL A 100 -3.31 31.90 27.23
C VAL A 100 -3.68 32.46 25.85
N ALA A 101 -2.98 33.48 25.36
CA ALA A 101 -3.20 34.03 24.02
C ALA A 101 -2.88 33.00 22.94
N LEU A 102 -1.72 32.33 23.00
CA LEU A 102 -1.33 31.29 22.06
C LEU A 102 -2.28 30.08 22.10
N GLY A 103 -2.76 29.68 23.29
CA GLY A 103 -3.82 28.68 23.43
C GLY A 103 -5.11 29.10 22.70
N GLY A 104 -5.47 30.39 22.75
CA GLY A 104 -6.55 30.95 21.94
C GLY A 104 -6.30 30.87 20.43
N VAL A 105 -5.05 31.07 19.98
CA VAL A 105 -4.66 30.94 18.57
C VAL A 105 -4.72 29.49 18.09
N VAL A 106 -4.24 28.53 18.88
CA VAL A 106 -4.35 27.09 18.57
C VAL A 106 -5.83 26.68 18.50
N PHE A 107 -6.65 27.16 19.45
CA PHE A 107 -8.09 26.90 19.44
C PHE A 107 -8.77 27.50 18.20
N PHE A 108 -8.38 28.70 17.77
CA PHE A 108 -8.82 29.28 16.50
C PHE A 108 -8.43 28.40 15.30
N GLY A 109 -7.18 27.96 15.25
CA GLY A 109 -6.66 27.11 14.19
C GLY A 109 -7.32 25.75 14.12
N TRP A 110 -7.77 25.17 15.24
CA TRP A 110 -8.53 23.92 15.26
C TRP A 110 -10.00 24.11 14.87
N ALA A 111 -10.66 25.15 15.41
CA ALA A 111 -12.09 25.34 15.21
C ALA A 111 -12.44 25.83 13.80
N TYR A 112 -11.63 26.69 13.19
CA TYR A 112 -11.92 27.31 11.89
C TYR A 112 -11.05 26.70 10.77
N PRO A 113 -11.62 26.43 9.58
CA PRO A 113 -12.85 27.00 9.00
C PRO A 113 -14.13 26.14 9.12
N TYR A 114 -14.13 25.04 9.88
CA TYR A 114 -15.29 24.12 9.86
C TYR A 114 -16.43 24.51 10.82
N ASN A 115 -16.16 25.35 11.83
CA ASN A 115 -17.12 25.71 12.87
C ASN A 115 -17.58 27.18 12.81
N TRP A 116 -17.78 27.74 11.62
CA TRP A 116 -18.44 29.05 11.46
C TRP A 116 -19.94 28.98 11.77
N ARG A 117 -20.54 30.14 12.06
CA ARG A 117 -21.95 30.34 12.46
C ARG A 117 -23.00 29.77 11.48
N GLU A 118 -22.60 29.30 10.30
CA GLU A 118 -23.46 28.70 9.27
C GLU A 118 -23.02 27.28 8.84
N LEU A 119 -21.91 26.74 9.38
CA LEU A 119 -21.31 25.45 8.99
C LEU A 119 -21.20 24.44 10.15
N GLY A 120 -21.22 24.88 11.41
CA GLY A 120 -21.05 24.02 12.58
C GLY A 120 -21.41 24.67 13.92
N THR A 121 -20.86 24.15 15.03
CA THR A 121 -21.09 24.71 16.38
C THR A 121 -20.29 26.01 16.52
N ASP A 122 -20.95 27.15 16.74
CA ASP A 122 -20.29 28.46 16.81
C ASP A 122 -19.39 28.58 18.06
N TYR A 123 -18.07 28.49 17.86
CA TYR A 123 -17.05 28.69 18.89
C TYR A 123 -16.46 30.12 18.92
N SER A 124 -17.04 31.08 18.16
CA SER A 124 -16.48 32.44 18.01
C SER A 124 -16.27 33.13 19.34
N VAL A 125 -17.26 33.02 20.23
CA VAL A 125 -17.23 33.68 21.54
C VAL A 125 -16.13 33.08 22.42
N GLN A 126 -15.98 31.76 22.42
CA GLN A 126 -15.03 31.04 23.26
C GLN A 126 -13.59 31.31 22.79
N VAL A 127 -13.34 31.21 21.48
CA VAL A 127 -12.02 31.49 20.89
C VAL A 127 -11.59 32.93 21.15
N ILE A 128 -12.47 33.90 20.87
CA ILE A 128 -12.19 35.32 21.12
C ILE A 128 -12.00 35.59 22.61
N SER A 129 -12.78 34.95 23.50
CA SER A 129 -12.67 35.16 24.94
C SER A 129 -11.33 34.68 25.50
N VAL A 130 -10.85 33.51 25.06
CA VAL A 130 -9.54 32.98 25.48
C VAL A 130 -8.41 33.87 24.98
N TYR A 131 -8.43 34.23 23.69
CA TYR A 131 -7.41 35.11 23.12
C TYR A 131 -7.41 36.50 23.77
N ALA A 132 -8.59 37.11 23.94
CA ALA A 132 -8.72 38.42 24.58
C ALA A 132 -8.35 38.40 26.07
N LEU A 133 -8.57 37.29 26.78
CA LEU A 133 -8.11 37.11 28.15
C LEU A 133 -6.57 37.11 28.21
N GLY A 134 -5.91 36.37 27.32
CA GLY A 134 -4.46 36.35 27.23
C GLY A 134 -3.86 37.71 26.91
N ILE A 135 -4.37 38.37 25.87
CA ILE A 135 -3.96 39.74 25.50
C ILE A 135 -4.28 40.73 26.63
N GLY A 136 -5.40 40.58 27.33
CA GLY A 136 -5.80 41.39 28.47
C GLY A 136 -4.88 41.23 29.67
N LEU A 137 -4.35 40.04 29.92
CA LEU A 137 -3.32 39.79 30.94
C LEU A 137 -2.02 40.51 30.59
N ILE A 138 -1.55 40.40 29.34
CA ILE A 138 -0.33 41.07 28.87
C ILE A 138 -0.50 42.61 28.94
N ALA A 139 -1.58 43.13 28.34
CA ALA A 139 -1.86 44.56 28.31
C ALA A 139 -2.19 45.12 29.71
N GLY A 140 -2.75 44.29 30.59
CA GLY A 140 -3.02 44.64 31.99
C GLY A 140 -1.74 44.94 32.75
N VAL A 141 -0.65 44.19 32.50
CA VAL A 141 0.68 44.48 33.05
C VAL A 141 1.17 45.84 32.54
N THR A 142 1.04 46.12 31.23
CA THR A 142 1.42 47.42 30.62
C THR A 142 0.60 48.59 31.15
N ALA A 143 -0.71 48.43 31.31
CA ALA A 143 -1.64 49.48 31.74
C ALA A 143 -1.57 49.76 33.26
N LEU A 144 -1.09 48.81 34.06
CA LEU A 144 -0.83 49.02 35.49
C LEU A 144 0.38 49.94 35.73
N VAL A 145 1.34 50.01 34.79
CA VAL A 145 2.60 50.77 34.94
C VAL A 145 2.36 52.27 35.22
N PRO A 146 1.45 52.98 34.51
CA PRO A 146 1.22 54.42 34.77
C PRO A 146 0.20 54.71 35.89
N ILE A 147 -0.65 53.75 36.29
CA ILE A 147 -1.73 53.99 37.26
C ILE A 147 -1.26 53.75 38.70
N LEU A 148 -0.22 52.92 38.90
CA LEU A 148 0.36 52.62 40.22
C LEU A 148 1.53 53.54 40.63
N THR A 149 1.95 54.47 39.77
CA THR A 149 3.09 55.39 40.04
C THR A 149 2.75 56.55 40.98
N GLY A 150 1.52 56.62 41.49
CA GLY A 150 1.11 57.56 42.55
C GLY A 150 1.20 56.95 43.96
N GLN A 151 2.40 56.93 44.54
CA GLN A 151 2.73 56.59 45.94
C GLN A 151 2.81 55.08 46.32
N LYS A 152 4.06 54.59 46.37
CA LYS A 152 4.61 53.40 47.09
C LYS A 152 4.05 52.01 46.78
N GLY A 153 4.85 51.26 45.99
CA GLY A 153 5.47 50.00 46.43
C GLY A 153 4.73 48.68 46.13
N MET A 154 4.94 48.10 44.93
CA MET A 154 4.92 46.63 44.72
C MET A 154 5.61 46.15 43.41
N PHE A 155 5.81 46.98 42.37
CA PHE A 155 6.21 46.48 41.03
C PHE A 155 7.32 47.23 40.28
N VAL A 156 8.09 48.10 40.93
CA VAL A 156 9.18 48.87 40.30
C VAL A 156 10.45 48.78 41.15
N GLU A 157 11.61 48.63 40.53
CA GLU A 157 12.94 48.90 41.12
C GLU A 157 13.23 50.41 40.97
N GLU A 158 13.68 51.06 42.04
CA GLU A 158 14.08 52.47 42.00
C GLU A 158 15.43 52.57 41.31
N GLU A 159 15.47 52.98 40.04
CA GLU A 159 16.73 53.39 39.39
C GLU A 159 16.56 54.71 38.65
N GLY A 160 17.41 55.66 39.04
CA GLY A 160 17.35 57.04 38.62
C GLY A 160 18.12 57.95 39.56
N ALA A 161 19.32 57.52 40.00
CA ALA A 161 20.34 58.41 40.51
C ALA A 161 21.58 58.18 39.63
N THR A 162 21.82 59.11 38.71
CA THR A 162 23.13 59.27 38.09
C THR A 162 24.10 59.66 39.20
N ASP A 163 24.82 58.70 39.77
CA ASP A 163 26.00 58.98 40.58
C ASP A 163 27.16 59.31 39.63
N ASP A 164 27.38 60.61 39.45
CA ASP A 164 28.69 61.15 39.09
C ASP A 164 29.73 60.52 40.04
N PRO A 165 30.88 60.02 39.58
CA PRO A 165 31.85 59.39 40.47
C PRO A 165 32.30 60.36 41.56
N ASP A 166 32.22 59.91 42.82
CA ASP A 166 32.67 60.68 43.96
C ASP A 166 34.17 61.04 43.79
N ILE A 167 34.49 62.31 44.02
CA ILE A 167 35.84 62.83 43.90
C ILE A 167 36.73 62.13 44.94
N LEU A 168 37.68 61.34 44.43
CA LEU A 168 38.76 60.67 45.16
C LEU A 168 39.38 61.56 46.26
N THR A 169 39.12 61.24 47.53
CA THR A 169 39.91 61.70 48.68
C THR A 169 41.02 60.67 48.99
N GLY A 170 42.25 61.16 49.11
CA GLY A 170 43.50 60.38 49.06
C GLY A 170 43.86 59.50 50.26
N ASP A 171 42.92 58.73 50.80
CA ASP A 171 43.19 57.66 51.78
C ASP A 171 43.02 56.23 51.19
N ALA A 172 42.64 56.09 49.91
CA ALA A 172 42.31 54.81 49.27
C ALA A 172 43.49 54.12 48.52
N MET A 173 44.74 54.57 48.67
CA MET A 173 45.89 54.04 47.92
C MET A 173 46.56 52.78 48.51
N GLU A 174 45.94 52.07 49.46
CA GLU A 174 46.48 50.82 50.06
C GLU A 174 45.65 49.54 49.78
N GLY A 175 44.45 49.64 49.19
CA GLY A 175 43.58 48.48 48.89
C GLY A 175 43.81 47.85 47.50
N ALA A 176 43.21 46.68 47.24
CA ALA A 176 43.25 46.05 45.91
C ALA A 176 42.29 46.75 44.91
N GLN A 177 42.58 46.66 43.62
CA GLN A 177 41.75 47.22 42.55
C GLN A 177 41.13 46.09 41.71
N PHE A 178 39.82 46.11 41.49
CA PHE A 178 39.17 45.27 40.47
C PHE A 178 39.23 45.98 39.13
N ALA A 179 40.15 45.57 38.26
CA ALA A 179 40.26 46.08 36.89
C ALA A 179 39.35 45.26 35.97
N VAL A 180 38.26 45.86 35.52
CA VAL A 180 37.29 45.24 34.61
C VAL A 180 37.60 45.66 33.17
N PHE A 181 37.70 44.69 32.26
CA PHE A 181 38.07 44.89 30.85
C PHE A 181 37.23 44.00 29.94
N ARG A 182 37.21 44.29 28.63
CA ARG A 182 36.55 43.44 27.64
C ARG A 182 37.53 42.39 27.08
N ASP A 183 37.07 41.15 26.96
CA ASP A 183 37.79 40.07 26.29
C ASP A 183 37.72 40.20 24.75
N GLU A 184 38.26 39.21 24.02
CA GLU A 184 38.22 39.19 22.55
C GLU A 184 36.80 39.03 21.98
N ASN A 185 35.86 38.52 22.78
CA ASN A 185 34.46 38.29 22.41
C ASN A 185 33.57 39.50 22.69
N GLY A 186 34.07 40.47 23.48
CA GLY A 186 33.38 41.68 23.92
C GLY A 186 32.67 41.53 25.27
N ASP A 187 32.87 40.40 25.96
CA ASP A 187 32.35 40.11 27.29
C ASP A 187 33.30 40.72 28.36
N TRP A 188 32.77 41.02 29.54
CA TRP A 188 33.50 41.69 30.62
C TRP A 188 34.15 40.69 31.57
N GLU A 189 35.46 40.77 31.74
CA GLU A 189 36.25 40.03 32.73
C GLU A 189 36.87 40.99 33.74
N TRP A 190 37.31 40.49 34.89
CA TRP A 190 37.96 41.32 35.90
C TRP A 190 39.19 40.66 36.53
N ASN A 191 40.18 41.50 36.84
CA ASN A 191 41.39 41.13 37.57
C ASN A 191 41.46 41.87 38.91
N VAL A 192 41.85 41.18 39.99
CA VAL A 192 42.22 41.79 41.27
C VAL A 192 43.69 42.17 41.23
N LEU A 193 43.99 43.47 41.34
CA LEU A 193 45.34 44.02 41.31
C LEU A 193 45.72 44.57 42.68
N HIS A 194 46.86 44.15 43.23
CA HIS A 194 47.51 44.78 44.39
C HIS A 194 49.02 44.75 44.16
N LEU A 195 49.56 45.85 43.61
CA LEU A 195 50.92 45.96 43.02
C LEU A 195 51.17 45.05 41.79
N GLU A 196 50.62 43.84 41.78
CA GLU A 196 50.61 42.84 40.71
C GLU A 196 49.20 42.25 40.56
N ALA A 197 48.93 41.53 39.47
CA ALA A 197 47.68 40.80 39.33
C ALA A 197 47.71 39.58 40.26
N LEU A 198 46.69 39.46 41.11
CA LEU A 198 46.59 38.41 42.11
C LEU A 198 45.52 37.38 41.77
N ALA A 199 44.41 37.81 41.17
CA ALA A 199 43.28 36.95 40.84
C ALA A 199 42.61 37.40 39.55
N THR A 200 42.02 36.45 38.81
CA THR A 200 41.18 36.71 37.64
C THR A 200 39.81 36.08 37.81
N SER A 201 38.80 36.66 37.18
CA SER A 201 37.49 36.03 36.99
C SER A 201 37.63 34.78 36.13
N ASN A 202 36.94 33.70 36.52
CA ASN A 202 36.85 32.49 35.71
C ASN A 202 35.79 32.59 34.60
N GLU A 203 34.70 33.32 34.84
CA GLU A 203 33.62 33.53 33.87
C GLU A 203 33.60 34.98 33.37
N SER A 204 33.40 35.14 32.06
CA SER A 204 33.15 36.45 31.45
C SER A 204 31.66 36.83 31.54
N ALA A 205 31.38 38.11 31.70
CA ALA A 205 30.02 38.62 31.89
C ALA A 205 29.58 39.46 30.69
N VAL A 206 28.44 39.13 30.07
CA VAL A 206 27.97 39.77 28.83
C VAL A 206 27.65 41.25 29.03
N THR A 207 27.24 41.65 30.24
CA THR A 207 26.91 43.05 30.55
C THR A 207 27.74 43.59 31.71
N ARG A 208 27.93 44.91 31.71
CA ARG A 208 28.65 45.61 32.77
C ARG A 208 28.01 45.42 34.16
N PRO A 209 26.67 45.44 34.31
CA PRO A 209 26.01 45.07 35.57
C PRO A 209 26.33 43.65 36.02
N ASP A 210 26.32 42.66 35.12
CA ASP A 210 26.62 41.27 35.47
C ASP A 210 28.06 41.09 35.97
N ALA A 211 29.02 41.78 35.35
CA ALA A 211 30.42 41.81 35.83
C ALA A 211 30.54 42.43 37.23
N THR A 212 29.79 43.50 37.47
CA THR A 212 29.75 44.19 38.77
C THR A 212 29.16 43.29 39.85
N GLU A 213 28.06 42.60 39.55
CA GLU A 213 27.44 41.64 40.46
C GLU A 213 28.40 40.48 40.80
N GLY A 214 29.16 39.98 39.81
CA GLY A 214 30.20 38.98 40.02
C GLY A 214 31.30 39.43 40.99
N ILE A 215 31.77 40.68 40.85
CA ILE A 215 32.76 41.28 41.74
C ILE A 215 32.20 41.43 43.16
N GLU A 216 30.99 41.97 43.31
CA GLU A 216 30.33 42.15 44.61
C GLU A 216 30.14 40.80 45.33
N ARG A 217 29.83 39.74 44.58
CA ARG A 217 29.72 38.37 45.11
C ARG A 217 31.06 37.91 45.71
N VAL A 218 32.16 38.05 44.96
CA VAL A 218 33.51 37.72 45.45
C VAL A 218 33.87 38.57 46.67
N GLN A 219 33.67 39.89 46.63
CA GLN A 219 33.95 40.79 47.77
C GLN A 219 33.20 40.37 49.03
N SER A 220 31.93 39.99 48.89
CA SER A 220 31.07 39.62 50.02
C SER A 220 31.44 38.26 50.64
N GLN A 221 31.89 37.29 49.83
CA GLN A 221 32.09 35.90 50.25
C GLN A 221 33.55 35.54 50.55
N ILE A 222 34.53 36.22 49.95
CA ILE A 222 35.95 35.88 50.06
C ILE A 222 36.49 35.99 51.49
N SER A 223 35.96 36.94 52.29
CA SER A 223 36.34 37.12 53.69
C SER A 223 36.00 35.89 54.55
N SER A 224 34.88 35.23 54.27
CA SER A 224 34.41 34.02 54.95
C SER A 224 35.00 32.73 54.38
N ALA A 225 35.72 32.79 53.26
CA ALA A 225 36.15 31.61 52.54
C ALA A 225 37.06 30.68 53.37
N GLY A 226 36.73 29.40 53.46
CA GLY A 226 37.55 28.36 54.09
C GLY A 226 38.83 28.07 53.30
N LEU A 227 39.72 27.24 53.85
CA LEU A 227 40.83 26.62 53.10
C LEU A 227 40.54 25.13 52.98
N MET A 228 40.45 24.63 51.75
CA MET A 228 40.33 23.22 51.42
C MET A 228 41.64 22.73 50.81
N GLU A 229 42.40 21.93 51.56
CA GLU A 229 43.67 21.34 51.10
C GLU A 229 43.49 19.82 50.95
N LEU A 230 43.65 19.33 49.71
CA LEU A 230 43.65 17.90 49.41
C LEU A 230 45.05 17.34 49.69
N THR A 231 45.17 16.46 50.69
CA THR A 231 46.44 15.77 51.00
C THR A 231 46.47 14.33 50.53
N THR A 232 45.33 13.83 50.06
CA THR A 232 45.07 12.49 49.51
C THR A 232 43.88 12.61 48.55
N SER A 233 43.55 11.56 47.81
CA SER A 233 42.36 11.56 46.96
C SER A 233 41.09 11.80 47.78
N ALA A 234 40.09 12.43 47.16
CA ALA A 234 38.84 12.70 47.84
C ALA A 234 37.63 12.73 46.91
N PHE A 235 36.51 12.23 47.40
CA PHE A 235 35.18 12.50 46.86
C PHE A 235 34.70 13.84 47.40
N ARG A 236 34.53 14.83 46.53
CA ARG A 236 33.98 16.15 46.83
C ARG A 236 32.49 16.14 46.55
N LEU A 237 31.66 16.29 47.59
CA LEU A 237 30.21 16.40 47.48
C LEU A 237 29.82 17.88 47.59
N TYR A 238 28.95 18.35 46.70
CA TYR A 238 28.43 19.71 46.71
C TYR A 238 26.98 19.75 46.21
N GLU A 239 26.24 20.76 46.64
CA GLU A 239 24.87 21.05 46.17
C GLU A 239 24.97 22.04 45.02
N ASP A 240 24.40 21.75 43.86
CA ASP A 240 24.30 22.68 42.73
C ASP A 240 23.18 23.72 42.98
N ARG A 241 23.15 24.80 42.20
CA ARG A 241 22.23 25.95 42.34
C ARG A 241 20.75 25.58 42.23
N ASP A 242 20.44 24.45 41.61
CA ASP A 242 19.09 23.91 41.48
C ASP A 242 18.67 23.02 42.66
N GLY A 243 19.52 22.88 43.69
CA GLY A 243 19.26 22.13 44.93
C GLY A 243 19.56 20.63 44.82
N THR A 244 20.19 20.22 43.73
CA THR A 244 20.61 18.83 43.49
C THR A 244 22.05 18.63 43.95
N TRP A 245 22.37 17.44 44.40
CA TRP A 245 23.70 17.07 44.89
C TRP A 245 24.48 16.34 43.81
N GLN A 246 25.78 16.59 43.75
CA GLN A 246 26.71 15.93 42.85
C GLN A 246 28.00 15.57 43.60
N TRP A 247 28.83 14.72 43.00
CA TRP A 247 30.16 14.45 43.53
C TRP A 247 31.24 14.36 42.44
N THR A 248 32.47 14.75 42.78
CA THR A 248 33.67 14.54 41.94
C THR A 248 34.76 13.79 42.71
N LEU A 249 35.46 12.87 42.05
CA LEU A 249 36.64 12.20 42.56
C LEU A 249 37.89 12.99 42.15
N ALA A 250 38.62 13.48 43.14
CA ALA A 250 39.83 14.27 42.99
C ALA A 250 41.07 13.48 43.39
N ARG A 251 42.20 13.70 42.69
CA ARG A 251 43.55 13.35 43.18
C ARG A 251 44.02 14.34 44.25
N ASP A 252 45.14 14.04 44.88
CA ASP A 252 45.79 14.92 45.87
C ASP A 252 46.43 16.19 45.25
N ASP A 253 46.55 16.23 43.93
CA ASP A 253 46.95 17.39 43.14
C ASP A 253 45.76 18.30 42.74
N GLY A 254 44.52 17.89 43.04
CA GLY A 254 43.28 18.61 42.73
C GLY A 254 42.62 18.26 41.39
N SER A 255 43.31 17.51 40.52
CA SER A 255 42.76 17.04 39.24
C SER A 255 41.55 16.11 39.45
N VAL A 256 40.51 16.31 38.63
CA VAL A 256 39.29 15.49 38.67
C VAL A 256 39.47 14.29 37.74
N VAL A 257 39.27 13.08 38.28
CA VAL A 257 39.40 11.83 37.51
C VAL A 257 38.06 11.17 37.23
N GLY A 258 37.03 11.53 37.98
CA GLY A 258 35.67 11.03 37.78
C GLY A 258 34.61 11.90 38.43
N SER A 259 33.37 11.73 37.99
CA SER A 259 32.21 12.49 38.46
C SER A 259 30.97 11.62 38.49
N SER A 260 29.97 12.01 39.28
CA SER A 260 28.64 11.41 39.23
C SER A 260 27.97 11.66 37.88
N THR A 261 27.40 10.62 37.28
CA THR A 261 26.69 10.75 35.98
C THR A 261 25.31 11.41 36.13
N GLY A 262 24.80 11.52 37.36
CA GLY A 262 23.51 12.12 37.66
C GLY A 262 23.54 13.00 38.89
N GLU A 263 22.47 13.78 39.01
CA GLU A 263 22.16 14.64 40.13
C GLU A 263 21.28 13.92 41.16
N PHE A 264 21.53 14.17 42.44
CA PHE A 264 20.81 13.54 43.53
C PHE A 264 19.93 14.57 44.25
N ASP A 265 18.63 14.32 44.40
CA ASP A 265 17.72 15.25 45.10
C ASP A 265 18.14 15.57 46.55
N GLN A 266 18.94 14.70 47.16
CA GLN A 266 19.36 14.78 48.55
C GLN A 266 20.81 14.35 48.68
N ARG A 267 21.51 14.98 49.63
CA ARG A 267 22.86 14.63 50.09
C ARG A 267 23.08 13.13 50.27
N ASP A 268 22.15 12.46 50.94
CA ASP A 268 22.23 11.02 51.21
C ASP A 268 22.28 10.19 49.91
N GLY A 269 21.67 10.68 48.82
CA GLY A 269 21.77 10.04 47.50
C GLY A 269 23.19 10.08 46.93
N ALA A 270 23.84 11.25 46.98
CA ALA A 270 25.22 11.41 46.55
C ALA A 270 26.19 10.59 47.42
N GLU A 271 26.01 10.60 48.75
CA GLU A 271 26.81 9.81 49.68
C GLU A 271 26.63 8.29 49.46
N ASN A 272 25.42 7.82 49.17
CA ASN A 272 25.16 6.43 48.82
C ASN A 272 25.81 6.03 47.49
N SER A 273 25.81 6.91 46.49
CA SER A 273 26.50 6.68 45.22
C SER A 273 28.01 6.55 45.41
N VAL A 274 28.62 7.41 46.21
CA VAL A 274 30.04 7.31 46.59
C VAL A 274 30.31 6.02 47.37
N SER A 275 29.45 5.68 48.33
CA SER A 275 29.59 4.44 49.12
C SER A 275 29.51 3.20 48.23
N PHE A 276 28.58 3.16 47.27
CA PHE A 276 28.50 2.09 46.28
C PHE A 276 29.80 1.97 45.47
N LEU A 277 30.32 3.10 44.98
CA LEU A 277 31.57 3.13 44.21
C LEU A 277 32.77 2.67 45.06
N LYS A 278 32.85 3.05 46.34
CA LYS A 278 33.90 2.58 47.25
C LYS A 278 33.79 1.09 47.58
N ASP A 279 32.58 0.57 47.71
CA ASP A 279 32.35 -0.83 48.10
C ASP A 279 32.53 -1.80 46.91
N ARG A 280 32.04 -1.43 45.72
CA ARG A 280 32.04 -2.31 44.54
C ARG A 280 33.07 -1.95 43.47
N GLY A 281 33.43 -0.68 43.34
CA GLY A 281 34.34 -0.20 42.29
C GLY A 281 35.69 -0.93 42.26
N PRO A 282 36.42 -1.09 43.37
CA PRO A 282 37.75 -1.70 43.32
C PRO A 282 37.78 -3.13 42.76
N GLU A 283 36.74 -3.93 43.04
CA GLU A 283 36.59 -5.33 42.60
C GLU A 283 35.70 -5.50 41.36
N ALA A 284 35.14 -4.42 40.81
CA ALA A 284 34.24 -4.47 39.65
C ALA A 284 34.93 -5.10 38.42
N ASP A 285 34.19 -5.83 37.60
CA ASP A 285 34.72 -6.38 36.34
C ASP A 285 34.89 -5.27 35.29
N VAL A 286 35.65 -5.54 34.22
CA VAL A 286 35.80 -4.61 33.09
C VAL A 286 35.12 -5.19 31.86
N ILE A 287 34.12 -4.49 31.34
CA ILE A 287 33.35 -4.81 30.15
C ILE A 287 33.90 -3.98 28.98
N GLU A 288 34.03 -4.63 27.82
CA GLU A 288 34.39 -4.01 26.54
C GLU A 288 33.39 -4.51 25.49
N ILE A 289 32.60 -3.60 24.93
CA ILE A 289 31.65 -3.91 23.85
C ILE A 289 32.33 -3.52 22.53
N GLU A 290 32.82 -4.51 21.79
CA GLU A 290 33.36 -4.30 20.44
C GLU A 290 32.19 -4.25 19.44
N GLY A 291 31.55 -3.09 19.31
CA GLY A 291 30.46 -2.82 18.37
C GLY A 291 29.08 -3.29 18.85
N ALA A 292 28.96 -4.52 19.35
CA ALA A 292 27.70 -5.01 19.93
C ALA A 292 27.89 -6.14 20.96
N ALA A 293 26.88 -6.36 21.79
CA ALA A 293 26.84 -7.43 22.78
C ALA A 293 25.43 -7.99 22.99
N PHE A 294 25.36 -9.28 23.32
CA PHE A 294 24.17 -9.90 23.87
C PHE A 294 24.17 -9.76 25.40
N THR A 295 23.03 -9.29 25.89
CA THR A 295 22.73 -9.08 27.31
C THR A 295 21.56 -9.97 27.71
N TYR A 296 21.50 -10.37 28.98
CA TYR A 296 20.52 -11.34 29.46
C TYR A 296 19.82 -10.81 30.71
N GLU A 297 18.49 -10.78 30.69
CA GLU A 297 17.68 -10.27 31.81
C GLU A 297 16.65 -11.30 32.24
N GLU A 298 16.51 -11.52 33.55
CA GLU A 298 15.49 -12.39 34.13
C GLU A 298 14.22 -11.60 34.45
N LYS A 299 13.12 -11.90 33.76
CA LYS A 299 11.78 -11.34 33.98
C LYS A 299 10.81 -12.46 34.32
N ARG A 300 10.22 -12.41 35.53
CA ARG A 300 9.18 -13.36 35.99
C ARG A 300 9.62 -14.84 35.87
N ASP A 301 10.82 -15.16 36.35
CA ASP A 301 11.42 -16.50 36.30
C ASP A 301 11.68 -17.01 34.85
N GLN A 302 11.77 -16.10 33.87
CA GLN A 302 12.15 -16.40 32.48
C GLN A 302 13.28 -15.47 32.04
N TRP A 303 14.21 -16.02 31.26
CA TRP A 303 15.36 -15.32 30.73
C TRP A 303 15.06 -14.78 29.34
N PHE A 304 15.39 -13.52 29.09
CA PHE A 304 15.29 -12.89 27.77
C PHE A 304 16.68 -12.43 27.35
N TRP A 305 16.99 -12.50 26.06
CA TRP A 305 18.21 -11.93 25.51
C TRP A 305 17.90 -10.64 24.75
N GLN A 306 18.85 -9.72 24.76
CA GLN A 306 18.77 -8.46 24.02
C GLN A 306 20.12 -8.14 23.41
N LEU A 307 20.13 -7.86 22.10
CA LEU A 307 21.28 -7.35 21.36
C LEU A 307 21.33 -5.83 21.53
N VAL A 308 22.46 -5.33 22.00
CA VAL A 308 22.72 -3.89 22.16
C VAL A 308 23.97 -3.50 21.38
N ASP A 309 24.00 -2.26 20.89
CA ASP A 309 25.22 -1.65 20.32
C ASP A 309 26.20 -1.21 21.42
N ASP A 310 27.31 -0.58 21.02
CA ASP A 310 28.35 -0.03 21.89
C ASP A 310 27.90 1.18 22.73
N GLU A 311 26.84 1.88 22.30
CA GLU A 311 26.18 2.92 23.10
C GLU A 311 25.15 2.35 24.09
N ARG A 312 24.85 1.04 24.01
CA ARG A 312 23.79 0.31 24.70
C ARG A 312 22.38 0.62 24.19
N ASN A 313 22.25 1.11 22.97
CA ASN A 313 20.96 1.16 22.30
C ASN A 313 20.53 -0.26 21.94
N PRO A 314 19.32 -0.68 22.32
CA PRO A 314 18.85 -2.00 22.00
C PRO A 314 18.45 -2.09 20.52
N LEU A 315 18.95 -3.12 19.84
CA LEU A 315 18.69 -3.35 18.42
C LEU A 315 17.66 -4.47 18.20
N ALA A 316 17.76 -5.55 18.97
CA ALA A 316 16.90 -6.73 18.85
C ALA A 316 16.67 -7.39 20.21
N SER A 317 15.54 -8.07 20.39
CA SER A 317 15.27 -8.87 21.58
C SER A 317 14.51 -10.15 21.26
N SER A 318 14.65 -11.16 22.12
CA SER A 318 13.78 -12.34 22.11
C SER A 318 12.35 -11.97 22.46
N ASP A 319 11.38 -12.45 21.68
CA ASP A 319 9.95 -12.25 21.97
C ASP A 319 9.47 -13.17 23.11
N SER A 320 9.98 -14.41 23.13
CA SER A 320 9.67 -15.42 24.13
C SER A 320 10.77 -15.59 25.19
N GLY A 321 10.38 -15.79 26.45
CA GLY A 321 11.32 -16.04 27.56
C GLY A 321 11.72 -17.51 27.73
N PHE A 322 12.97 -17.75 28.11
CA PHE A 322 13.58 -19.06 28.27
C PHE A 322 13.63 -19.51 29.74
N GLY A 323 13.66 -20.82 30.00
CA GLY A 323 13.64 -21.33 31.38
C GLY A 323 14.97 -21.18 32.12
N THR A 324 16.08 -21.02 31.40
CA THR A 324 17.42 -20.82 31.95
C THR A 324 18.21 -19.83 31.10
N GLN A 325 19.21 -19.17 31.70
CA GLN A 325 20.12 -18.28 30.98
C GLN A 325 20.84 -19.00 29.83
N GLU A 326 21.30 -20.24 30.05
CA GLU A 326 21.97 -21.06 29.02
C GLU A 326 21.08 -21.28 27.78
N GLN A 327 19.76 -21.42 27.95
CA GLN A 327 18.82 -21.52 26.83
C GLN A 327 18.66 -20.19 26.09
N ALA A 328 18.65 -19.07 26.80
CA ALA A 328 18.64 -17.74 26.19
C ALA A 328 19.93 -17.47 25.41
N GLU A 329 21.08 -17.90 25.92
CA GLU A 329 22.38 -17.83 25.23
C GLU A 329 22.39 -18.65 23.94
N GLU A 330 21.91 -19.90 23.98
CA GLU A 330 21.79 -20.75 22.78
C GLU A 330 20.82 -20.13 21.74
N ALA A 331 19.73 -19.51 22.20
CA ALA A 331 18.77 -18.82 21.35
C ALA A 331 19.37 -17.55 20.72
N ALA A 332 20.15 -16.76 21.45
CA ALA A 332 20.84 -15.58 20.94
C ALA A 332 21.87 -15.96 19.85
N GLN A 333 22.62 -17.04 20.06
CA GLN A 333 23.54 -17.56 19.04
C GLN A 333 22.79 -18.05 17.80
N THR A 334 21.69 -18.78 18.00
CA THR A 334 20.83 -19.25 16.90
C THR A 334 20.23 -18.07 16.13
N PHE A 335 19.83 -17.01 16.83
CA PHE A 335 19.37 -15.76 16.23
C PHE A 335 20.45 -15.13 15.34
N ALA A 336 21.68 -14.94 15.85
CA ALA A 336 22.78 -14.37 15.06
C ALA A 336 23.09 -15.19 13.79
N GLU A 337 23.06 -16.52 13.89
CA GLU A 337 23.31 -17.42 12.75
C GLU A 337 22.18 -17.40 11.71
N ARG A 338 20.92 -17.31 12.15
CA ARG A 338 19.75 -17.30 11.26
C ARG A 338 19.52 -15.93 10.64
N PHE A 339 19.66 -14.86 11.40
CA PHE A 339 19.34 -13.50 10.97
C PHE A 339 20.24 -13.04 9.81
N ASP A 340 21.53 -13.39 9.84
CA ASP A 340 22.48 -13.14 8.74
C ASP A 340 22.01 -13.74 7.40
N ARG A 341 21.38 -14.92 7.44
CA ARG A 341 20.92 -15.66 6.25
C ARG A 341 19.46 -15.42 5.92
N ALA A 342 18.70 -14.84 6.83
CA ALA A 342 17.27 -14.68 6.69
C ALA A 342 16.96 -13.70 5.55
N ARG A 343 16.09 -14.13 4.63
CA ARG A 343 15.62 -13.28 3.54
C ARG A 343 14.66 -12.23 4.09
N LEU A 344 14.77 -11.00 3.59
CA LEU A 344 13.79 -9.95 3.85
C LEU A 344 12.54 -10.23 3.00
N LEU A 345 11.39 -10.36 3.67
CA LEU A 345 10.08 -10.41 3.04
C LEU A 345 9.63 -8.97 2.81
N ASP A 346 9.83 -8.49 1.59
CA ASP A 346 9.33 -7.20 1.14
C ASP A 346 8.19 -7.43 0.15
N ILE A 347 6.98 -7.62 0.68
CA ILE A 347 5.77 -7.84 -0.10
C ILE A 347 5.09 -6.48 -0.27
N GLU A 348 4.99 -6.01 -1.52
CA GLU A 348 4.39 -4.69 -1.78
C GLU A 348 2.86 -4.74 -1.79
N HIS A 349 2.29 -5.84 -2.29
CA HIS A 349 0.83 -6.02 -2.45
C HIS A 349 0.39 -7.45 -2.19
N VAL A 350 1.00 -8.41 -2.91
CA VAL A 350 0.71 -9.83 -2.76
C VAL A 350 1.98 -10.64 -3.03
N GLY A 351 2.20 -11.70 -2.27
CA GLY A 351 3.25 -12.68 -2.47
C GLY A 351 2.70 -14.09 -2.53
N VAL A 352 3.48 -15.03 -3.08
CA VAL A 352 3.17 -16.46 -3.04
C VAL A 352 4.20 -17.18 -2.19
N GLU A 353 3.76 -17.74 -1.08
CA GLU A 353 4.60 -18.56 -0.21
C GLU A 353 4.43 -20.04 -0.52
N LEU A 354 5.55 -20.72 -0.80
CA LEU A 354 5.64 -22.17 -0.91
C LEU A 354 5.84 -22.76 0.49
N VAL A 355 4.92 -23.65 0.89
CA VAL A 355 4.86 -24.23 2.24
C VAL A 355 5.00 -25.74 2.16
N GLU A 356 5.91 -26.30 2.95
CA GLU A 356 6.02 -27.75 3.14
C GLU A 356 4.99 -28.22 4.18
N ARG A 357 4.17 -29.22 3.83
CA ARG A 357 3.16 -29.83 4.71
C ARG A 357 3.38 -31.34 4.83
N PRO A 358 2.80 -32.01 5.85
CA PRO A 358 2.78 -33.46 5.92
C PRO A 358 2.04 -34.05 4.71
N GLY A 359 2.77 -34.48 3.68
CA GLY A 359 2.22 -35.03 2.45
C GLY A 359 2.76 -34.41 1.15
N GLY A 360 3.50 -33.30 1.23
CA GLY A 360 4.08 -32.64 0.06
C GLY A 360 4.25 -31.14 0.25
N TRP A 361 4.35 -30.42 -0.86
CA TRP A 361 4.40 -28.97 -0.93
C TRP A 361 3.05 -28.40 -1.32
N THR A 362 2.75 -27.19 -0.90
CA THR A 362 1.59 -26.42 -1.33
C THR A 362 2.02 -24.96 -1.45
N TRP A 363 1.13 -24.09 -1.91
CA TRP A 363 1.38 -22.66 -1.96
C TRP A 363 0.20 -21.88 -1.39
N ARG A 364 0.44 -20.65 -0.93
CA ARG A 364 -0.58 -19.74 -0.42
C ARG A 364 -0.29 -18.31 -0.85
N PHE A 365 -1.33 -17.53 -1.07
CA PHE A 365 -1.22 -16.09 -1.27
C PHE A 365 -1.14 -15.38 0.08
N VAL A 366 -0.28 -14.38 0.16
CA VAL A 366 -0.07 -13.52 1.33
C VAL A 366 -0.15 -12.05 0.92
N ASP A 367 -0.69 -11.18 1.75
CA ASP A 367 -0.75 -9.74 1.48
C ASP A 367 0.53 -8.98 1.90
N ASP A 368 0.50 -7.65 1.84
CA ASP A 368 1.60 -6.76 2.23
C ASP A 368 1.89 -6.75 3.74
N GLY A 369 0.94 -7.20 4.58
CA GLY A 369 1.13 -7.47 6.01
C GLY A 369 1.69 -8.87 6.30
N ASP A 370 1.96 -9.66 5.25
CA ASP A 370 2.26 -11.10 5.34
C ASP A 370 1.12 -11.91 5.98
N ASP A 371 -0.13 -11.46 5.87
CA ASP A 371 -1.30 -12.24 6.28
C ASP A 371 -1.75 -13.17 5.14
N VAL A 372 -2.13 -14.41 5.48
CA VAL A 372 -2.57 -15.38 4.48
C VAL A 372 -3.96 -14.99 3.96
N VAL A 373 -4.07 -14.75 2.65
CA VAL A 373 -5.32 -14.35 2.01
C VAL A 373 -6.02 -15.48 1.27
N ALA A 374 -5.27 -16.45 0.76
CA ALA A 374 -5.80 -17.66 0.14
C ALA A 374 -4.80 -18.82 0.17
N SER A 375 -5.29 -20.05 0.11
CA SER A 375 -4.47 -21.26 0.08
C SER A 375 -4.82 -22.14 -1.10
N ALA A 376 -3.81 -22.76 -1.72
CA ALA A 376 -4.04 -23.77 -2.73
C ALA A 376 -4.80 -24.97 -2.16
N SER A 377 -5.71 -25.51 -2.97
CA SER A 377 -6.50 -26.69 -2.64
C SER A 377 -5.70 -27.98 -2.85
N ASP A 378 -4.73 -27.93 -3.77
CA ASP A 378 -3.85 -29.05 -4.11
C ASP A 378 -2.55 -29.13 -3.29
N THR A 379 -2.02 -30.35 -3.25
CA THR A 379 -0.68 -30.66 -2.73
C THR A 379 0.17 -31.29 -3.82
N PHE A 380 1.43 -30.88 -3.87
CA PHE A 380 2.41 -31.24 -4.88
C PHE A 380 3.52 -32.11 -4.29
N ASP A 381 4.07 -33.03 -5.08
CA ASP A 381 5.11 -33.95 -4.61
C ASP A 381 6.44 -33.25 -4.30
N SER A 382 6.73 -32.11 -4.93
CA SER A 382 7.97 -31.36 -4.72
C SER A 382 7.75 -29.84 -4.70
N ARG A 383 8.70 -29.11 -4.08
CA ARG A 383 8.73 -27.64 -4.07
C ARG A 383 8.65 -27.07 -5.48
N ARG A 384 9.34 -27.72 -6.43
CA ARG A 384 9.39 -27.28 -7.83
C ARG A 384 8.04 -27.41 -8.52
N ASP A 385 7.29 -28.47 -8.23
CA ASP A 385 5.95 -28.66 -8.82
C ASP A 385 4.97 -27.63 -8.27
N ALA A 386 5.05 -27.30 -6.97
CA ALA A 386 4.26 -26.22 -6.36
C ALA A 386 4.63 -24.84 -6.93
N GLU A 387 5.92 -24.60 -7.16
CA GLU A 387 6.43 -23.37 -7.78
C GLU A 387 5.96 -23.25 -9.24
N GLU A 388 6.08 -24.32 -10.04
CA GLU A 388 5.61 -24.34 -11.43
C GLU A 388 4.08 -24.13 -11.52
N ALA A 389 3.30 -24.67 -10.59
CA ALA A 389 1.86 -24.43 -10.50
C ALA A 389 1.52 -22.96 -10.17
N ALA A 390 2.24 -22.36 -9.21
CA ALA A 390 2.09 -20.94 -8.88
C ALA A 390 2.51 -20.05 -10.07
N GLU A 391 3.65 -20.32 -10.72
CA GLU A 391 4.14 -19.56 -11.87
C GLU A 391 3.17 -19.60 -13.06
N ALA A 392 2.48 -20.72 -13.28
CA ALA A 392 1.45 -20.83 -14.32
C ALA A 392 0.18 -20.04 -13.97
N LEU A 393 -0.18 -19.95 -12.68
CA LEU A 393 -1.39 -19.28 -12.20
C LEU A 393 -1.31 -17.75 -12.27
N LEU A 394 -0.18 -17.15 -11.88
CA LEU A 394 -0.03 -15.69 -11.79
C LEU A 394 -0.42 -14.92 -13.07
N PRO A 395 0.05 -15.29 -14.28
CA PRO A 395 -0.37 -14.61 -15.51
C PRO A 395 -1.83 -14.89 -15.89
N ALA A 396 -2.36 -16.06 -15.55
CA ALA A 396 -3.76 -16.39 -15.83
C ALA A 396 -4.73 -15.51 -15.02
N LEU A 397 -4.35 -15.15 -13.79
CA LEU A 397 -5.16 -14.31 -12.90
C LEU A 397 -5.43 -12.91 -13.43
N GLU A 398 -4.50 -12.30 -14.17
CA GLU A 398 -4.66 -10.91 -14.69
C GLU A 398 -5.93 -10.77 -15.52
N SER A 399 -6.24 -11.80 -16.32
CA SER A 399 -7.41 -11.84 -17.22
C SER A 399 -8.59 -12.64 -16.66
N ALA A 400 -8.50 -13.13 -15.42
CA ALA A 400 -9.53 -13.96 -14.83
C ALA A 400 -10.84 -13.17 -14.67
N SER A 401 -11.93 -13.73 -15.20
CA SER A 401 -13.27 -13.20 -14.98
C SER A 401 -13.72 -13.48 -13.56
N ILE A 402 -14.59 -12.62 -13.04
CA ILE A 402 -15.22 -12.77 -11.72
C ILE A 402 -16.67 -13.18 -11.93
N THR A 403 -17.03 -14.36 -11.43
CA THR A 403 -18.40 -14.89 -11.42
C THR A 403 -18.90 -15.00 -9.98
N VAL A 404 -20.19 -15.28 -9.78
CA VAL A 404 -20.80 -15.40 -8.44
C VAL A 404 -21.59 -16.69 -8.34
N ALA A 405 -21.27 -17.52 -7.36
CA ALA A 405 -22.03 -18.71 -7.02
C ALA A 405 -23.47 -18.31 -6.62
N GLY A 406 -24.47 -19.02 -7.15
CA GLY A 406 -25.87 -18.63 -7.00
C GLY A 406 -26.42 -17.76 -8.12
N GLU A 407 -25.59 -17.26 -9.03
CA GLU A 407 -26.03 -16.49 -10.20
C GLU A 407 -25.80 -17.31 -11.49
N PRO A 408 -26.84 -17.52 -12.32
CA PRO A 408 -26.67 -18.27 -13.56
C PRO A 408 -25.69 -17.52 -14.47
N THR A 409 -24.82 -18.25 -15.15
CA THR A 409 -23.68 -17.68 -15.87
C THR A 409 -23.39 -18.47 -17.15
N TYR A 410 -23.21 -17.76 -18.25
CA TYR A 410 -22.62 -18.31 -19.47
C TYR A 410 -21.09 -18.18 -19.40
N GLU A 411 -20.41 -19.31 -19.39
CA GLU A 411 -18.96 -19.39 -19.33
C GLU A 411 -18.42 -19.77 -20.72
N LEU A 412 -17.77 -18.83 -21.39
CA LEU A 412 -17.20 -18.98 -22.74
C LEU A 412 -15.69 -19.24 -22.60
N TYR A 413 -15.19 -20.35 -23.13
CA TYR A 413 -13.81 -20.78 -22.92
C TYR A 413 -13.21 -21.50 -24.14
N GLU A 414 -11.88 -21.47 -24.23
CA GLU A 414 -11.13 -22.19 -25.26
C GLU A 414 -10.79 -23.63 -24.80
N SER A 415 -11.04 -24.59 -25.69
CA SER A 415 -10.78 -26.00 -25.51
C SER A 415 -10.02 -26.55 -26.73
N GLY A 416 -8.69 -26.44 -26.72
CA GLY A 416 -7.85 -26.89 -27.83
C GLY A 416 -7.75 -25.80 -28.89
N SER A 417 -8.27 -26.03 -30.10
CA SER A 417 -8.40 -25.03 -31.16
C SER A 417 -9.78 -24.39 -31.24
N ASP A 418 -10.70 -24.86 -30.39
CA ASP A 418 -12.12 -24.58 -30.52
C ASP A 418 -12.61 -23.82 -29.28
N TRP A 419 -13.54 -22.92 -29.49
CA TRP A 419 -14.31 -22.23 -28.46
C TRP A 419 -15.54 -23.04 -28.08
N ARG A 420 -15.90 -22.96 -26.79
CA ARG A 420 -17.11 -23.57 -26.23
C ARG A 420 -17.76 -22.62 -25.26
N TRP A 421 -19.07 -22.77 -25.07
CA TRP A 421 -19.75 -22.14 -23.95
C TRP A 421 -20.46 -23.20 -23.11
N ARG A 422 -20.61 -22.93 -21.83
CA ARG A 422 -21.48 -23.67 -20.92
C ARG A 422 -22.36 -22.72 -20.12
N LEU A 423 -23.60 -23.12 -19.85
CA LEU A 423 -24.48 -22.43 -18.93
C LEU A 423 -24.41 -23.13 -17.57
N VAL A 424 -24.01 -22.38 -16.56
CA VAL A 424 -24.00 -22.79 -15.16
C VAL A 424 -25.23 -22.19 -14.49
N ASP A 425 -26.00 -23.00 -13.77
CA ASP A 425 -27.20 -22.53 -13.06
C ASP A 425 -26.89 -21.95 -11.67
N GLU A 426 -27.93 -21.52 -10.95
CA GLU A 426 -27.82 -20.99 -9.58
C GLU A 426 -27.34 -22.04 -8.56
N THR A 427 -27.39 -23.31 -8.90
CA THR A 427 -26.91 -24.42 -8.06
C THR A 427 -25.51 -24.90 -8.44
N GLU A 428 -24.86 -24.17 -9.35
CA GLU A 428 -23.52 -24.44 -9.89
C GLU A 428 -23.41 -25.68 -10.78
N HIS A 429 -24.53 -26.22 -11.26
CA HIS A 429 -24.53 -27.32 -12.21
C HIS A 429 -24.44 -26.80 -13.64
N VAL A 430 -23.72 -27.53 -14.49
CA VAL A 430 -23.67 -27.24 -15.92
C VAL A 430 -24.93 -27.80 -16.56
N VAL A 431 -25.86 -26.92 -16.93
CA VAL A 431 -27.17 -27.33 -17.45
C VAL A 431 -27.26 -27.31 -18.97
N ALA A 432 -26.43 -26.51 -19.65
CA ALA A 432 -26.35 -26.47 -21.11
C ALA A 432 -24.93 -26.25 -21.60
N ARG A 433 -24.62 -26.70 -22.82
CA ARG A 433 -23.31 -26.53 -23.48
C ARG A 433 -23.48 -26.24 -24.96
N SER A 434 -22.51 -25.58 -25.56
CA SER A 434 -22.42 -25.47 -27.02
C SER A 434 -22.10 -26.85 -27.64
N PRO A 435 -22.59 -27.11 -28.87
CA PRO A 435 -22.06 -28.19 -29.69
C PRO A 435 -20.54 -28.04 -29.91
N PRO A 436 -19.82 -29.13 -30.23
CA PRO A 436 -18.41 -29.05 -30.61
C PRO A 436 -18.24 -28.30 -31.96
N GLU A 437 -17.01 -27.87 -32.26
CA GLU A 437 -16.57 -27.32 -33.57
C GLU A 437 -16.81 -25.82 -33.85
N ILE A 438 -16.82 -24.96 -32.83
CA ILE A 438 -16.79 -23.50 -33.04
C ILE A 438 -15.35 -23.00 -32.97
N SER A 439 -14.78 -22.48 -34.07
CA SER A 439 -13.37 -22.05 -34.09
C SER A 439 -13.13 -20.60 -33.70
N GLU A 440 -14.17 -19.75 -33.75
CA GLU A 440 -14.05 -18.30 -33.51
C GLU A 440 -14.80 -17.87 -32.24
N ALA A 441 -14.19 -16.95 -31.49
CA ALA A 441 -14.78 -16.42 -30.25
C ALA A 441 -16.13 -15.70 -30.50
N ALA A 442 -16.25 -14.97 -31.61
CA ALA A 442 -17.49 -14.24 -31.95
C ALA A 442 -18.65 -15.19 -32.29
N ASP A 443 -18.34 -16.36 -32.86
CA ASP A 443 -19.34 -17.36 -33.22
C ASP A 443 -19.88 -18.08 -31.97
N VAL A 444 -19.03 -18.32 -30.96
CA VAL A 444 -19.46 -18.94 -29.70
C VAL A 444 -20.32 -17.97 -28.86
N GLU A 445 -19.97 -16.68 -28.87
CA GLU A 445 -20.76 -15.60 -28.25
C GLU A 445 -22.14 -15.51 -28.92
N SER A 446 -22.16 -15.46 -30.25
CA SER A 446 -23.39 -15.44 -31.04
C SER A 446 -24.24 -16.70 -30.84
N ALA A 447 -23.64 -17.86 -30.60
CA ALA A 447 -24.38 -19.09 -30.28
C ALA A 447 -25.01 -19.04 -28.88
N ALA A 448 -24.29 -18.51 -27.89
CA ALA A 448 -24.82 -18.31 -26.53
C ALA A 448 -25.96 -17.29 -26.51
N ASP A 449 -25.84 -16.17 -27.25
CA ASP A 449 -26.90 -15.17 -27.41
C ASP A 449 -28.17 -15.78 -28.02
N ARG A 450 -28.01 -16.53 -29.13
CA ARG A 450 -29.14 -17.19 -29.79
C ARG A 450 -29.86 -18.18 -28.89
N PHE A 451 -29.14 -18.87 -28.00
CA PHE A 451 -29.76 -19.73 -26.99
C PHE A 451 -30.46 -18.90 -25.90
N SER A 452 -29.80 -17.89 -25.36
CA SER A 452 -30.35 -16.99 -24.32
C SER A 452 -31.67 -16.34 -24.76
N ASP A 453 -31.68 -15.77 -25.97
CA ASP A 453 -32.83 -15.05 -26.52
C ASP A 453 -34.01 -15.98 -26.82
N GLY A 454 -33.73 -17.17 -27.36
CA GLY A 454 -34.77 -18.11 -27.80
C GLY A 454 -35.27 -19.07 -26.71
N ALA A 455 -34.53 -19.27 -25.62
CA ALA A 455 -34.83 -20.32 -24.65
C ALA A 455 -36.20 -20.15 -23.98
N LEU A 456 -36.63 -18.93 -23.64
CA LEU A 456 -37.90 -18.72 -22.93
C LEU A 456 -39.14 -19.09 -23.77
N GLU A 457 -39.09 -18.85 -25.08
CA GLU A 457 -40.25 -18.97 -25.98
C GLU A 457 -40.28 -20.33 -26.70
N ALA A 458 -39.17 -21.08 -26.69
CA ALA A 458 -39.04 -22.31 -27.44
C ALA A 458 -40.04 -23.41 -27.06
N ASP A 459 -40.54 -24.20 -28.01
CA ASP A 459 -41.40 -25.34 -27.69
C ASP A 459 -40.58 -26.57 -27.24
N ILE A 460 -41.17 -27.46 -26.44
CA ILE A 460 -40.58 -28.77 -26.12
C ILE A 460 -41.12 -29.80 -27.11
N VAL A 461 -40.24 -30.47 -27.84
CA VAL A 461 -40.57 -31.30 -28.99
C VAL A 461 -39.89 -32.66 -28.90
N GLU A 462 -40.61 -33.70 -29.28
CA GLU A 462 -40.09 -35.06 -29.42
C GLU A 462 -40.41 -35.52 -30.84
N ILE A 463 -39.40 -36.02 -31.55
CA ILE A 463 -39.54 -36.61 -32.88
C ILE A 463 -39.43 -38.12 -32.71
N ASP A 464 -40.48 -38.86 -33.06
CA ASP A 464 -40.52 -40.32 -32.89
C ASP A 464 -39.59 -41.04 -33.88
N GLU A 465 -39.72 -40.75 -35.18
CA GLU A 465 -38.88 -41.33 -36.24
C GLU A 465 -38.46 -40.24 -37.25
N ALA A 466 -39.42 -39.47 -37.75
CA ALA A 466 -39.17 -38.29 -38.58
C ALA A 466 -40.36 -37.32 -38.58
N GLU A 467 -40.09 -36.04 -38.81
CA GLU A 467 -41.08 -34.96 -38.90
C GLU A 467 -40.71 -34.00 -40.04
N TYR A 468 -41.70 -33.46 -40.74
CA TYR A 468 -41.49 -32.35 -41.66
C TYR A 468 -41.46 -31.03 -40.86
N GLU A 469 -40.37 -30.28 -40.97
CA GLU A 469 -40.25 -28.94 -40.41
C GLU A 469 -40.38 -27.91 -41.54
N VAL A 470 -41.32 -26.98 -41.38
CA VAL A 470 -41.53 -25.81 -42.25
C VAL A 470 -41.00 -24.59 -41.51
N TYR A 471 -40.03 -23.88 -42.07
CA TYR A 471 -39.26 -22.86 -41.36
C TYR A 471 -39.01 -21.62 -42.23
N PRO A 472 -38.92 -20.41 -41.63
CA PRO A 472 -38.56 -19.21 -42.35
C PRO A 472 -37.07 -19.19 -42.67
N THR A 473 -36.73 -18.77 -43.87
CA THR A 473 -35.37 -18.43 -44.27
C THR A 473 -35.05 -17.09 -43.63
N ALA A 474 -33.94 -17.01 -42.89
CA ALA A 474 -33.51 -15.76 -42.29
C ALA A 474 -33.48 -14.69 -43.39
N THR A 475 -34.32 -13.66 -43.27
CA THR A 475 -34.18 -12.47 -44.10
C THR A 475 -32.79 -11.96 -43.79
N ALA A 476 -31.89 -11.92 -44.78
CA ALA A 476 -30.57 -11.34 -44.60
C ALA A 476 -30.78 -9.96 -43.96
N SER A 477 -30.52 -9.89 -42.66
CA SER A 477 -30.64 -8.65 -41.90
C SER A 477 -29.58 -7.77 -42.52
N THR A 478 -30.01 -6.83 -43.36
CA THR A 478 -29.12 -5.84 -43.94
C THR A 478 -28.53 -5.11 -42.75
N ALA A 479 -27.27 -5.48 -42.44
CA ALA A 479 -26.42 -4.74 -41.55
C ALA A 479 -26.58 -3.27 -41.91
N ALA A 480 -27.17 -2.50 -40.99
CA ALA A 480 -27.15 -1.07 -41.06
C ALA A 480 -25.70 -0.66 -40.81
N ASP A 481 -24.88 -0.70 -41.87
CA ASP A 481 -23.62 0.04 -41.94
C ASP A 481 -23.99 1.52 -41.83
N SER A 482 -23.97 2.02 -40.61
CA SER A 482 -23.93 3.45 -40.33
C SER A 482 -22.52 3.95 -40.59
N ASP A 483 -22.16 4.10 -41.87
CA ASP A 483 -21.13 5.02 -42.33
C ASP A 483 -21.12 5.05 -43.87
N ASP A 484 -21.95 5.92 -44.48
CA ASP A 484 -21.48 6.66 -45.64
C ASP A 484 -22.21 8.00 -45.82
N ASP A 485 -21.41 9.06 -45.74
CA ASP A 485 -21.77 10.47 -45.85
C ASP A 485 -21.55 10.91 -47.30
N LEU A 486 -22.52 10.74 -48.20
CA LEU A 486 -22.53 11.44 -49.49
C LEU A 486 -23.95 11.78 -50.02
N PRO A 487 -24.12 12.94 -50.69
CA PRO A 487 -25.42 13.59 -50.84
C PRO A 487 -26.18 13.16 -52.09
N ALA A 488 -27.51 13.22 -51.96
CA ALA A 488 -28.50 13.08 -52.99
C ALA A 488 -28.22 13.94 -54.25
N THR A 489 -28.24 13.30 -55.41
CA THR A 489 -28.62 13.94 -56.67
C THR A 489 -29.94 13.35 -57.14
N VAL A 490 -30.98 14.15 -56.94
CA VAL A 490 -32.22 14.13 -57.69
C VAL A 490 -31.92 14.28 -59.18
N ASP A 491 -32.48 13.41 -60.01
CA ASP A 491 -32.84 13.77 -61.37
C ASP A 491 -34.15 13.10 -61.77
N ASP A 492 -35.11 13.98 -62.05
CA ASP A 492 -36.44 13.70 -62.58
C ASP A 492 -36.36 13.00 -63.95
N ALA A 493 -37.16 11.95 -64.12
CA ALA A 493 -37.67 11.59 -65.44
C ALA A 493 -39.10 11.05 -65.33
N VAL A 494 -40.06 11.97 -65.35
CA VAL A 494 -41.47 11.66 -65.63
C VAL A 494 -41.63 11.44 -67.13
N ALA A 495 -42.11 10.27 -67.53
CA ALA A 495 -42.77 10.06 -68.82
C ALA A 495 -44.04 9.21 -68.63
N GLN A 496 -45.19 9.81 -68.95
CA GLN A 496 -46.51 9.19 -68.97
C GLN A 496 -46.75 8.36 -70.24
N THR A 497 -47.81 7.55 -70.15
CA THR A 497 -48.56 6.75 -71.16
C THR A 497 -48.10 5.30 -71.26
N ASP A 498 -48.97 4.29 -71.23
CA ASP A 498 -50.38 4.22 -71.63
C ASP A 498 -51.10 3.08 -70.86
N GLY A 499 -52.42 3.17 -70.73
CA GLY A 499 -53.22 2.27 -69.89
C GLY A 499 -53.09 0.78 -70.22
N GLY A 500 -52.67 0.00 -69.22
CA GLY A 500 -52.81 -1.44 -69.13
C GLY A 500 -52.90 -1.79 -67.65
N THR A 501 -53.87 -2.62 -67.29
CA THR A 501 -54.10 -3.09 -65.92
C THR A 501 -52.84 -3.80 -65.40
N THR A 502 -52.00 -3.09 -64.66
CA THR A 502 -51.00 -3.72 -63.79
C THR A 502 -51.76 -4.15 -62.55
N LEU A 503 -51.90 -5.47 -62.38
CA LEU A 503 -52.18 -6.06 -61.09
C LEU A 503 -51.00 -5.68 -60.19
N GLU A 504 -51.23 -4.76 -59.25
CA GLU A 504 -50.40 -4.62 -58.06
C GLU A 504 -50.50 -5.97 -57.33
N TYR A 505 -49.45 -6.80 -57.42
CA TYR A 505 -49.21 -7.81 -56.41
C TYR A 505 -48.61 -7.08 -55.22
N ASP A 506 -49.21 -7.27 -54.04
CA ASP A 506 -48.68 -6.78 -52.76
C ASP A 506 -47.20 -7.13 -52.66
N ASP A 507 -46.39 -6.15 -52.22
CA ASP A 507 -45.04 -6.39 -51.70
C ASP A 507 -45.15 -7.43 -50.58
N GLN A 508 -44.81 -8.68 -50.89
CA GLN A 508 -44.64 -9.75 -49.90
C GLN A 508 -43.59 -9.27 -48.91
N THR A 509 -44.05 -8.95 -47.70
CA THR A 509 -43.29 -8.26 -46.65
C THR A 509 -42.77 -9.24 -45.57
N GLY A 510 -42.87 -10.56 -45.82
CA GLY A 510 -42.42 -11.63 -44.93
C GLY A 510 -41.22 -12.41 -45.47
N PRO A 511 -40.56 -13.23 -44.62
CA PRO A 511 -39.47 -14.10 -45.06
C PRO A 511 -39.99 -15.20 -45.99
N ASP A 512 -39.14 -15.66 -46.88
CA ASP A 512 -39.37 -16.88 -47.65
C ASP A 512 -39.31 -18.11 -46.74
N TRP A 513 -40.12 -19.13 -46.98
CA TRP A 513 -40.24 -20.35 -46.19
C TRP A 513 -39.72 -21.56 -46.94
N ASN A 514 -39.03 -22.45 -46.23
CA ASN A 514 -38.54 -23.72 -46.74
C ASN A 514 -39.11 -24.87 -45.91
N TRP A 515 -39.00 -26.09 -46.42
CA TRP A 515 -39.33 -27.28 -45.66
C TRP A 515 -38.18 -28.30 -45.69
N ARG A 516 -38.08 -29.09 -44.62
CA ARG A 516 -37.15 -30.22 -44.52
C ARG A 516 -37.83 -31.39 -43.83
N LEU A 517 -37.57 -32.62 -44.27
CA LEU A 517 -37.92 -33.84 -43.55
C LEU A 517 -36.72 -34.26 -42.72
N VAL A 518 -36.88 -34.28 -41.40
CA VAL A 518 -35.81 -34.50 -40.45
C VAL A 518 -36.10 -35.69 -39.55
N THR A 519 -35.10 -36.54 -39.30
CA THR A 519 -35.21 -37.66 -38.35
C THR A 519 -35.03 -37.20 -36.90
N ASP A 520 -35.27 -38.09 -35.94
CA ASP A 520 -34.97 -37.86 -34.51
C ASP A 520 -33.50 -37.46 -34.26
N ASP A 521 -32.56 -38.05 -34.99
CA ASP A 521 -31.13 -37.75 -34.94
C ASP A 521 -30.74 -36.45 -35.67
N ARG A 522 -31.71 -35.71 -36.22
CA ARG A 522 -31.54 -34.48 -37.01
C ARG A 522 -30.95 -34.68 -38.41
N GLU A 523 -31.00 -35.88 -38.95
CA GLU A 523 -30.59 -36.10 -40.34
C GLU A 523 -31.66 -35.58 -41.31
N ILE A 524 -31.26 -34.75 -42.29
CA ILE A 524 -32.18 -34.25 -43.31
C ILE A 524 -32.32 -35.30 -44.41
N VAL A 525 -33.51 -35.87 -44.52
CA VAL A 525 -33.84 -36.91 -45.50
C VAL A 525 -34.23 -36.29 -46.85
N ALA A 526 -34.95 -35.18 -46.83
CA ALA A 526 -35.40 -34.46 -48.02
C ALA A 526 -35.62 -32.97 -47.69
N ALA A 527 -35.46 -32.08 -48.66
CA ALA A 527 -35.69 -30.65 -48.48
C ALA A 527 -36.38 -30.00 -49.69
N SER A 528 -36.94 -28.80 -49.48
CA SER A 528 -37.42 -27.94 -50.56
C SER A 528 -36.26 -27.50 -51.45
N ASN A 529 -36.50 -27.52 -52.77
CA ASN A 529 -35.57 -27.02 -53.78
C ASN A 529 -35.82 -25.54 -54.13
N GLU A 530 -36.96 -24.98 -53.73
CA GLU A 530 -37.33 -23.58 -53.97
C GLU A 530 -37.97 -22.96 -52.71
N PRO A 531 -37.74 -21.67 -52.44
CA PRO A 531 -38.43 -20.96 -51.36
C PRO A 531 -39.94 -20.81 -51.65
N HIS A 532 -40.72 -20.71 -50.58
CA HIS A 532 -42.16 -20.52 -50.58
C HIS A 532 -42.54 -19.19 -49.91
N SER A 533 -43.67 -18.57 -50.27
CA SER A 533 -44.04 -17.25 -49.73
C SER A 533 -44.42 -17.26 -48.24
N ASP A 534 -44.85 -18.41 -47.73
CA ASP A 534 -45.40 -18.59 -46.40
C ASP A 534 -45.39 -20.08 -45.99
N ALA A 535 -45.60 -20.33 -44.70
CA ALA A 535 -45.62 -21.67 -44.13
C ALA A 535 -46.74 -22.57 -44.71
N GLU A 536 -47.88 -22.01 -45.09
CA GLU A 536 -49.00 -22.75 -45.68
C GLU A 536 -48.62 -23.27 -47.07
N THR A 537 -48.01 -22.43 -47.90
CA THR A 537 -47.51 -22.78 -49.23
C THR A 537 -46.40 -23.84 -49.16
N ALA A 538 -45.48 -23.74 -48.20
CA ALA A 538 -44.49 -24.78 -47.96
C ALA A 538 -45.12 -26.11 -47.52
N SER A 539 -46.17 -26.06 -46.69
CA SER A 539 -46.93 -27.25 -46.29
C SER A 539 -47.68 -27.89 -47.47
N GLU A 540 -48.23 -27.09 -48.39
CA GLU A 540 -48.82 -27.59 -49.64
C GLU A 540 -47.77 -28.24 -50.56
N ALA A 541 -46.54 -27.72 -50.58
CA ALA A 541 -45.43 -28.36 -51.30
C ALA A 541 -45.11 -29.75 -50.73
N ILE A 542 -45.11 -29.92 -49.40
CA ILE A 542 -44.98 -31.24 -48.77
C ILE A 542 -46.11 -32.17 -49.21
N GLN A 543 -47.36 -31.71 -49.27
CA GLN A 543 -48.48 -32.54 -49.75
C GLN A 543 -48.27 -33.01 -51.20
N ARG A 544 -47.71 -32.15 -52.06
CA ARG A 544 -47.32 -32.55 -53.43
C ARG A 544 -46.22 -33.62 -53.43
N VAL A 545 -45.21 -33.48 -52.57
CA VAL A 545 -44.16 -34.52 -52.40
C VAL A 545 -44.78 -35.84 -51.99
N ARG A 546 -45.73 -35.86 -51.04
CA ARG A 546 -46.42 -37.09 -50.60
C ARG A 546 -47.17 -37.77 -51.73
N GLU A 547 -47.98 -37.01 -52.46
CA GLU A 547 -48.75 -37.54 -53.58
C GLU A 547 -47.80 -38.09 -54.67
N GLN A 548 -46.83 -37.28 -55.09
CA GLN A 548 -45.92 -37.62 -56.18
C GLN A 548 -44.98 -38.77 -55.83
N ALA A 549 -44.32 -38.75 -54.66
CA ALA A 549 -43.42 -39.81 -54.26
C ALA A 549 -44.13 -41.16 -54.10
N SER A 550 -45.41 -41.16 -53.68
CA SER A 550 -46.20 -42.39 -53.55
C SER A 550 -46.53 -43.06 -54.89
N GLU A 551 -46.57 -42.27 -55.97
CA GLU A 551 -46.83 -42.74 -57.34
C GLU A 551 -45.56 -42.77 -58.20
N ALA A 552 -44.39 -42.42 -57.62
CA ALA A 552 -43.17 -42.26 -58.37
C ALA A 552 -42.48 -43.58 -58.69
N ASP A 553 -42.19 -43.78 -59.98
CA ASP A 553 -41.33 -44.87 -60.43
C ASP A 553 -39.85 -44.45 -60.36
N LEU A 554 -38.96 -45.38 -60.00
CA LEU A 554 -37.52 -45.16 -60.06
C LEU A 554 -37.04 -45.31 -61.51
N ILE A 555 -36.41 -44.27 -62.04
CA ILE A 555 -35.82 -44.29 -63.37
C ILE A 555 -34.46 -45.01 -63.31
N GLU A 556 -34.38 -46.22 -63.89
CA GLU A 556 -33.13 -46.96 -64.08
C GLU A 556 -32.99 -47.37 -65.55
N PHE A 557 -31.87 -47.01 -66.17
CA PHE A 557 -31.55 -47.41 -67.55
C PHE A 557 -30.10 -47.90 -67.67
N GLU A 558 -29.88 -48.92 -68.49
CA GLU A 558 -28.56 -49.53 -68.74
C GLU A 558 -27.76 -48.79 -69.82
N HIS A 559 -28.39 -47.86 -70.54
CA HIS A 559 -27.80 -47.08 -71.64
C HIS A 559 -28.44 -45.69 -71.67
N ALA A 560 -27.77 -44.70 -72.27
CA ALA A 560 -28.26 -43.32 -72.27
C ALA A 560 -29.74 -43.18 -72.71
N ALA A 561 -30.51 -42.30 -72.07
CA ALA A 561 -31.92 -42.08 -72.33
C ALA A 561 -32.21 -40.63 -72.73
N PHE A 562 -33.05 -40.44 -73.75
CA PHE A 562 -33.60 -39.13 -74.09
C PHE A 562 -34.80 -38.82 -73.18
N GLN A 563 -34.73 -37.74 -72.42
CA GLN A 563 -35.83 -37.19 -71.64
C GLN A 563 -36.35 -35.91 -72.30
N VAL A 564 -37.66 -35.82 -72.52
CA VAL A 564 -38.34 -34.61 -72.96
C VAL A 564 -39.08 -34.02 -71.76
N TYR A 565 -38.81 -32.76 -71.41
CA TYR A 565 -39.32 -32.10 -70.21
C TYR A 565 -39.74 -30.66 -70.50
N GLU A 566 -40.57 -30.08 -69.63
CA GLU A 566 -40.95 -28.67 -69.67
C GLU A 566 -39.98 -27.86 -68.80
N ALA A 567 -39.39 -26.81 -69.36
CA ALA A 567 -38.54 -25.88 -68.62
C ALA A 567 -39.36 -24.85 -67.85
N ASP A 568 -38.74 -24.16 -66.89
CA ASP A 568 -39.40 -23.14 -66.04
C ASP A 568 -40.06 -21.99 -66.83
N SER A 569 -39.62 -21.78 -68.08
CA SER A 569 -40.23 -20.81 -69.01
C SER A 569 -41.59 -21.26 -69.58
N GLY A 570 -42.03 -22.50 -69.30
CA GLY A 570 -43.19 -23.15 -69.92
C GLY A 570 -42.91 -23.68 -71.33
N GLU A 571 -41.64 -23.67 -71.76
CA GLU A 571 -41.22 -24.17 -73.07
C GLU A 571 -40.61 -25.57 -72.95
N TRP A 572 -40.77 -26.40 -73.99
CA TRP A 572 -40.34 -27.80 -73.99
C TRP A 572 -38.88 -27.94 -74.43
N ARG A 573 -38.12 -28.77 -73.73
CA ARG A 573 -36.72 -29.10 -74.04
C ARG A 573 -36.52 -30.61 -74.01
N TRP A 574 -35.39 -31.06 -74.56
CA TRP A 574 -34.96 -32.46 -74.42
C TRP A 574 -33.52 -32.50 -73.92
N ARG A 575 -33.19 -33.54 -73.14
CA ARG A 575 -31.82 -33.85 -72.70
C ARG A 575 -31.53 -35.34 -72.89
N LEU A 576 -30.31 -35.68 -73.26
CA LEU A 576 -29.78 -37.04 -73.29
C LEU A 576 -29.02 -37.27 -71.99
N ILE A 577 -29.42 -38.27 -71.22
CA ILE A 577 -28.88 -38.57 -69.90
C ILE A 577 -28.18 -39.93 -69.96
N ASP A 578 -27.00 -40.11 -69.37
CA ASP A 578 -26.32 -41.41 -69.30
C ASP A 578 -26.76 -42.27 -68.10
N GLU A 579 -26.25 -43.51 -68.01
CA GLU A 579 -26.61 -44.48 -66.96
C GLU A 579 -26.36 -44.01 -65.51
N ASP A 580 -25.57 -42.95 -65.36
CA ASP A 580 -25.21 -42.29 -64.12
C ASP A 580 -26.01 -40.99 -63.86
N GLY A 581 -26.98 -40.66 -64.71
CA GLY A 581 -27.82 -39.47 -64.56
C GLY A 581 -27.20 -38.19 -65.12
N ASN A 582 -26.04 -38.26 -65.80
CA ASN A 582 -25.35 -37.08 -66.35
C ASN A 582 -25.94 -36.65 -67.69
N VAL A 583 -26.13 -35.35 -67.87
CA VAL A 583 -26.59 -34.78 -69.15
C VAL A 583 -25.44 -34.78 -70.17
N LEU A 584 -25.51 -35.69 -71.15
CA LEU A 584 -24.54 -35.79 -72.25
C LEU A 584 -24.78 -34.75 -73.36
N ALA A 585 -26.04 -34.37 -73.57
CA ALA A 585 -26.45 -33.38 -74.57
C ALA A 585 -27.83 -32.81 -74.23
N ASP A 586 -28.08 -31.55 -74.58
CA ASP A 586 -29.40 -30.92 -74.48
C ASP A 586 -29.88 -30.37 -75.84
N SER A 587 -31.14 -29.92 -75.90
CA SER A 587 -31.76 -29.38 -77.10
C SER A 587 -31.12 -28.08 -77.60
N GLY A 588 -30.41 -27.33 -76.75
CA GLY A 588 -29.80 -26.03 -77.02
C GLY A 588 -30.77 -24.91 -77.42
N GLN A 589 -32.04 -25.23 -77.64
CA GLN A 589 -33.12 -24.36 -78.07
C GLN A 589 -34.42 -24.80 -77.40
N GLU A 590 -35.31 -23.85 -77.20
CA GLU A 590 -36.63 -24.07 -76.61
C GLU A 590 -37.65 -24.42 -77.70
N HIS A 591 -38.60 -25.29 -77.37
CA HIS A 591 -39.65 -25.74 -78.27
C HIS A 591 -41.02 -25.36 -77.74
N THR A 592 -41.91 -24.92 -78.63
CA THR A 592 -43.24 -24.42 -78.22
C THR A 592 -44.22 -25.54 -77.85
N SER A 593 -43.84 -26.81 -78.05
CA SER A 593 -44.65 -27.97 -77.67
C SER A 593 -43.81 -29.25 -77.48
N ARG A 594 -44.30 -30.16 -76.63
CA ARG A 594 -43.73 -31.50 -76.41
C ARG A 594 -43.46 -32.27 -77.70
N GLY A 595 -44.40 -32.20 -78.65
CA GLY A 595 -44.29 -32.89 -79.94
C GLY A 595 -43.14 -32.35 -80.80
N GLU A 596 -42.90 -31.04 -80.78
CA GLU A 596 -41.80 -30.39 -81.50
C GLU A 596 -40.43 -30.75 -80.89
N ALA A 597 -40.34 -30.75 -79.55
CA ALA A 597 -39.15 -31.21 -78.85
C ALA A 597 -38.85 -32.70 -79.13
N ALA A 598 -39.89 -33.55 -79.14
CA ALA A 598 -39.76 -34.96 -79.45
C ALA A 598 -39.34 -35.19 -80.92
N GLU A 599 -39.89 -34.46 -81.90
CA GLU A 599 -39.47 -34.58 -83.30
C GLU A 599 -37.99 -34.16 -83.50
N ALA A 600 -37.55 -33.10 -82.82
CA ALA A 600 -36.17 -32.65 -82.84
C ALA A 600 -35.23 -33.71 -82.25
N MET A 601 -35.61 -34.30 -81.11
CA MET A 601 -34.90 -35.42 -80.49
C MET A 601 -34.86 -36.67 -81.38
N MET A 602 -35.95 -37.02 -82.07
CA MET A 602 -36.01 -38.22 -82.93
C MET A 602 -34.96 -38.17 -84.06
N THR A 603 -34.61 -36.97 -84.55
CA THR A 603 -33.54 -36.79 -85.54
C THR A 603 -32.18 -37.19 -84.98
N LEU A 604 -31.96 -36.99 -83.66
CA LEU A 604 -30.73 -37.38 -82.98
C LEU A 604 -30.75 -38.86 -82.55
N LYS A 605 -31.92 -39.41 -82.20
CA LYS A 605 -32.11 -40.84 -81.91
C LYS A 605 -31.76 -41.75 -83.09
N GLU A 606 -31.87 -41.26 -84.33
CA GLU A 606 -31.35 -41.98 -85.52
C GLU A 606 -29.81 -42.19 -85.46
N GLN A 607 -29.07 -41.34 -84.74
CA GLN A 607 -27.61 -41.43 -84.58
C GLN A 607 -27.19 -42.17 -83.30
N ALA A 608 -28.09 -42.29 -82.32
CA ALA A 608 -27.91 -43.04 -81.08
C ALA A 608 -29.07 -44.05 -80.90
N PRO A 609 -29.11 -45.15 -81.68
CA PRO A 609 -30.25 -46.07 -81.71
C PRO A 609 -30.43 -46.89 -80.42
N ASP A 610 -29.35 -47.05 -79.66
CA ASP A 610 -29.35 -47.76 -78.38
C ASP A 610 -29.87 -46.88 -77.22
N ALA A 611 -30.15 -45.59 -77.48
CA ALA A 611 -30.66 -44.68 -76.48
C ALA A 611 -32.18 -44.85 -76.25
N GLU A 612 -32.56 -45.08 -75.00
CA GLU A 612 -33.95 -45.26 -74.61
C GLU A 612 -34.73 -43.92 -74.70
N LEU A 613 -36.05 -43.98 -74.85
CA LEU A 613 -36.90 -42.78 -74.75
C LEU A 613 -37.59 -42.85 -73.39
N LEU A 614 -37.29 -41.89 -72.53
CA LEU A 614 -37.91 -41.78 -71.22
C LEU A 614 -39.17 -40.93 -71.34
N GLU A 615 -40.33 -41.57 -71.24
CA GLU A 615 -41.61 -40.91 -71.10
C GLU A 615 -42.05 -41.00 -69.64
N ILE A 616 -42.03 -39.85 -68.98
CA ILE A 616 -42.51 -39.69 -67.61
C ILE A 616 -44.02 -39.47 -67.73
N GLU A 617 -44.80 -40.49 -67.38
CA GLU A 617 -46.28 -40.45 -67.39
C GLU A 617 -46.86 -40.01 -66.03
N THR A 618 -46.08 -40.17 -64.95
CA THR A 618 -46.35 -39.79 -63.55
C THR A 618 -45.07 -39.24 -62.93
N ALA A 619 -45.06 -38.82 -61.66
CA ALA A 619 -43.81 -38.44 -61.00
C ALA A 619 -42.77 -39.57 -61.04
N ALA A 620 -41.48 -39.22 -60.90
CA ALA A 620 -40.41 -40.20 -60.97
C ALA A 620 -39.20 -39.81 -60.11
N PHE A 621 -38.50 -40.81 -59.58
CA PHE A 621 -37.21 -40.63 -58.91
C PHE A 621 -36.06 -40.81 -59.90
N GLU A 622 -35.13 -39.86 -59.89
CA GLU A 622 -33.89 -39.91 -60.66
C GLU A 622 -32.69 -39.99 -59.70
N LEU A 623 -31.83 -41.00 -59.88
CA LEU A 623 -30.52 -41.09 -59.22
C LEU A 623 -29.48 -40.47 -60.15
N PHE A 624 -28.71 -39.51 -59.64
CA PHE A 624 -27.72 -38.78 -60.44
C PHE A 624 -26.37 -38.74 -59.73
N VAL A 625 -25.30 -38.60 -60.50
CA VAL A 625 -23.95 -38.32 -60.00
C VAL A 625 -23.65 -36.83 -60.15
N ASN A 626 -23.08 -36.22 -59.11
CA ASN A 626 -22.66 -34.82 -59.10
C ASN A 626 -21.23 -34.64 -59.67
N GLU A 627 -20.71 -33.42 -59.63
CA GLU A 627 -19.36 -33.11 -60.14
C GLU A 627 -18.21 -33.78 -59.35
N ASP A 628 -18.49 -34.25 -58.13
CA ASP A 628 -17.53 -34.89 -57.21
C ASP A 628 -17.58 -36.42 -57.27
N ASP A 629 -18.23 -37.00 -58.29
CA ASP A 629 -18.48 -38.44 -58.45
C ASP A 629 -19.35 -39.06 -57.32
N GLU A 630 -20.18 -38.25 -56.66
CA GLU A 630 -21.11 -38.67 -55.60
C GLU A 630 -22.57 -38.70 -56.07
N TRP A 631 -23.34 -39.65 -55.55
CA TRP A 631 -24.72 -39.94 -55.94
C TRP A 631 -25.75 -39.18 -55.10
N GLY A 632 -26.73 -38.55 -55.71
CA GLY A 632 -27.92 -38.01 -55.07
C GLY A 632 -29.21 -38.59 -55.66
N TRP A 633 -30.35 -38.27 -55.06
CA TRP A 633 -31.66 -38.54 -55.66
C TRP A 633 -32.47 -37.25 -55.81
N ARG A 634 -33.31 -37.18 -56.84
CA ARG A 634 -34.28 -36.11 -57.02
C ARG A 634 -35.63 -36.64 -57.46
N LEU A 635 -36.70 -36.04 -56.96
CA LEU A 635 -38.08 -36.32 -57.33
C LEU A 635 -38.54 -35.27 -58.34
N ILE A 636 -38.97 -35.73 -59.51
CA ILE A 636 -39.51 -34.88 -60.58
C ILE A 636 -40.97 -35.21 -60.86
N ASP A 637 -41.76 -34.22 -61.21
CA ASP A 637 -43.17 -34.40 -61.58
C ASP A 637 -43.35 -34.91 -63.03
N GLU A 638 -44.60 -35.06 -63.48
CA GLU A 638 -44.95 -35.50 -64.85
C GLU A 638 -44.46 -34.54 -65.96
N ALA A 639 -44.19 -33.28 -65.62
CA ALA A 639 -43.63 -32.28 -66.54
C ALA A 639 -42.09 -32.29 -66.53
N GLY A 640 -41.48 -33.00 -65.58
CA GLY A 640 -40.04 -33.05 -65.36
C GLY A 640 -39.53 -31.90 -64.48
N LYS A 641 -40.39 -31.17 -63.77
CA LYS A 641 -40.00 -30.14 -62.80
C LYS A 641 -39.55 -30.82 -61.50
N LEU A 642 -38.48 -30.29 -60.88
CA LEU A 642 -37.99 -30.71 -59.58
C LEU A 642 -38.98 -30.36 -58.45
N VAL A 643 -39.28 -31.35 -57.60
CA VAL A 643 -40.25 -31.24 -56.50
C VAL A 643 -39.60 -31.44 -55.13
N ALA A 644 -38.62 -32.33 -55.04
CA ALA A 644 -37.79 -32.54 -53.85
C ALA A 644 -36.46 -33.16 -54.27
N GLU A 645 -35.43 -32.97 -53.46
CA GLU A 645 -34.14 -33.63 -53.66
C GLU A 645 -33.50 -34.04 -52.34
N ASP A 646 -32.51 -34.92 -52.44
CA ASP A 646 -31.57 -35.23 -51.38
C ASP A 646 -30.65 -34.03 -51.13
N PRO A 647 -30.64 -33.43 -49.94
CA PRO A 647 -29.67 -32.39 -49.62
C PRO A 647 -28.25 -32.96 -49.44
N ALA A 648 -28.10 -34.28 -49.28
CA ALA A 648 -26.82 -34.95 -49.15
C ALA A 648 -26.45 -35.74 -50.41
N THR A 649 -25.14 -35.94 -50.58
CA THR A 649 -24.56 -36.77 -51.64
C THR A 649 -23.96 -38.03 -51.03
N HIS A 650 -23.91 -39.11 -51.82
CA HIS A 650 -23.61 -40.45 -51.33
C HIS A 650 -22.51 -41.11 -52.16
N PRO A 651 -21.59 -41.87 -51.57
CA PRO A 651 -20.47 -42.45 -52.31
C PRO A 651 -20.88 -43.53 -53.33
N THR A 652 -22.12 -44.03 -53.26
CA THR A 652 -22.60 -45.08 -54.16
C THR A 652 -24.07 -44.89 -54.51
N ARG A 653 -24.43 -45.31 -55.73
CA ARG A 653 -25.83 -45.41 -56.19
C ARG A 653 -26.74 -46.16 -55.21
N GLY A 654 -26.21 -47.22 -54.58
CA GLY A 654 -26.96 -48.02 -53.60
C GLY A 654 -27.22 -47.28 -52.29
N ALA A 655 -26.36 -46.34 -51.90
CA ALA A 655 -26.56 -45.47 -50.74
C ALA A 655 -27.55 -44.34 -51.06
N ALA A 656 -27.46 -43.70 -52.23
CA ALA A 656 -28.47 -42.74 -52.68
C ALA A 656 -29.87 -43.37 -52.80
N ARG A 657 -29.95 -44.62 -53.27
CA ARG A 657 -31.21 -45.38 -53.26
C ARG A 657 -31.73 -45.67 -51.85
N GLN A 658 -30.84 -45.90 -50.89
CA GLN A 658 -31.24 -46.05 -49.49
C GLN A 658 -31.75 -44.73 -48.91
N ALA A 659 -31.08 -43.60 -49.20
CA ALA A 659 -31.55 -42.28 -48.81
C ALA A 659 -32.93 -41.95 -49.40
N MET A 660 -33.15 -42.24 -50.69
CA MET A 660 -34.46 -42.13 -51.33
C MET A 660 -35.52 -43.02 -50.64
N ASN A 661 -35.18 -44.26 -50.30
CA ASN A 661 -36.12 -45.14 -49.60
C ASN A 661 -36.49 -44.62 -48.20
N ARG A 662 -35.61 -43.86 -47.53
CA ARG A 662 -35.94 -43.22 -46.24
C ARG A 662 -37.00 -42.13 -46.39
N LEU A 663 -36.99 -41.35 -47.47
CA LEU A 663 -38.09 -40.44 -47.77
C LEU A 663 -39.41 -41.21 -47.88
N LEU A 664 -39.40 -42.34 -48.60
CA LEU A 664 -40.59 -43.17 -48.77
C LEU A 664 -41.06 -43.81 -47.46
N GLU A 665 -40.14 -44.16 -46.56
CA GLU A 665 -40.45 -44.72 -45.24
C GLU A 665 -41.13 -43.68 -44.32
N HIS A 666 -40.74 -42.42 -44.43
CA HIS A 666 -41.21 -41.31 -43.59
C HIS A 666 -42.16 -40.33 -44.32
N LEU A 667 -42.75 -40.77 -45.43
CA LEU A 667 -43.54 -39.89 -46.30
C LEU A 667 -44.77 -39.29 -45.59
N ASP A 668 -45.37 -40.06 -44.69
CA ASP A 668 -46.59 -39.71 -43.95
C ASP A 668 -46.32 -39.00 -42.60
N SER A 669 -45.06 -38.63 -42.31
CA SER A 669 -44.68 -37.92 -41.07
C SER A 669 -45.48 -36.64 -40.82
N ASP A 670 -45.60 -36.19 -39.57
CA ASP A 670 -46.33 -34.95 -39.26
C ASP A 670 -45.60 -33.70 -39.78
N ILE A 671 -46.33 -32.58 -39.92
CA ILE A 671 -45.77 -31.28 -40.33
C ILE A 671 -45.80 -30.33 -39.14
N ARG A 672 -44.64 -29.74 -38.83
CA ARG A 672 -44.45 -28.70 -37.82
C ARG A 672 -44.03 -27.39 -38.47
N THR A 673 -44.64 -26.29 -38.05
CA THR A 673 -44.16 -24.95 -38.35
C THR A 673 -43.17 -24.52 -37.27
N MET A 674 -41.95 -24.16 -37.68
CA MET A 674 -40.86 -23.69 -36.84
C MET A 674 -40.82 -22.16 -36.87
N ASP A 675 -41.75 -21.52 -36.16
CA ASP A 675 -41.75 -20.05 -35.97
C ASP A 675 -40.64 -19.62 -34.99
N ASP A 676 -40.44 -20.43 -33.94
CA ASP A 676 -39.48 -20.23 -32.87
C ASP A 676 -38.51 -21.42 -32.78
N ALA A 677 -37.47 -21.27 -31.96
CA ALA A 677 -36.57 -22.38 -31.64
C ALA A 677 -37.30 -23.47 -30.83
N ILE A 678 -36.72 -24.67 -30.76
CA ILE A 678 -37.28 -25.77 -29.99
C ILE A 678 -36.23 -26.43 -29.10
N PHE A 679 -36.68 -26.91 -27.94
CA PHE A 679 -36.00 -27.95 -27.18
C PHE A 679 -36.44 -29.31 -27.72
N GLN A 680 -35.62 -29.91 -28.56
CA GLN A 680 -35.86 -31.26 -29.03
C GLN A 680 -35.33 -32.26 -28.01
N THR A 681 -36.22 -33.05 -27.40
CA THR A 681 -35.90 -34.14 -26.50
C THR A 681 -35.76 -35.45 -27.28
N TYR A 682 -34.75 -36.25 -26.96
CA TYR A 682 -34.53 -37.54 -27.59
C TYR A 682 -33.91 -38.53 -26.60
N ALA A 683 -34.08 -39.83 -26.88
CA ALA A 683 -33.53 -40.90 -26.05
C ALA A 683 -32.27 -41.49 -26.70
N ALA A 684 -31.13 -41.37 -26.02
CA ALA A 684 -29.90 -42.07 -26.39
C ALA A 684 -29.71 -43.29 -25.46
N GLU A 685 -28.61 -43.34 -24.70
CA GLU A 685 -28.52 -44.26 -23.55
C GLU A 685 -29.41 -43.79 -22.39
N ASP A 686 -29.44 -42.47 -22.17
CA ASP A 686 -30.29 -41.72 -21.26
C ASP A 686 -30.99 -40.58 -22.04
N TRP A 687 -31.95 -39.91 -21.42
CA TRP A 687 -32.68 -38.80 -22.06
C TRP A 687 -31.81 -37.56 -22.17
N GLN A 688 -31.86 -36.93 -23.34
CA GLN A 688 -31.06 -35.77 -23.73
C GLN A 688 -31.96 -34.74 -24.41
N TRP A 689 -31.51 -33.49 -24.43
CA TRP A 689 -32.14 -32.43 -25.21
C TRP A 689 -31.11 -31.66 -26.02
N ARG A 690 -31.57 -31.13 -27.15
CA ARG A 690 -30.81 -30.19 -27.98
C ARG A 690 -31.69 -29.00 -28.33
N PHE A 691 -31.12 -27.81 -28.31
CA PHE A 691 -31.81 -26.57 -28.66
C PHE A 691 -31.54 -26.23 -30.11
N VAL A 692 -32.62 -26.16 -30.89
CA VAL A 692 -32.53 -26.06 -32.34
C VAL A 692 -33.28 -24.85 -32.85
N LEU A 693 -32.58 -24.03 -33.63
CA LEU A 693 -33.13 -22.84 -34.26
C LEU A 693 -34.07 -23.22 -35.41
N PRO A 694 -34.93 -22.30 -35.87
CA PRO A 694 -35.75 -22.50 -37.07
C PRO A 694 -34.93 -22.93 -38.30
N SER A 695 -33.70 -22.43 -38.44
CA SER A 695 -32.75 -22.82 -39.50
C SER A 695 -32.37 -24.31 -39.48
N GLY A 696 -32.59 -25.01 -38.37
CA GLY A 696 -32.16 -26.39 -38.14
C GLY A 696 -30.79 -26.51 -37.45
N GLU A 697 -30.10 -25.39 -37.25
CA GLU A 697 -28.84 -25.34 -36.51
C GLU A 697 -29.07 -25.63 -35.02
N THR A 698 -28.35 -26.60 -34.49
CA THR A 698 -28.29 -26.85 -33.03
C THR A 698 -27.28 -25.87 -32.44
N VAL A 699 -27.68 -25.10 -31.42
CA VAL A 699 -26.78 -24.13 -30.77
C VAL A 699 -26.55 -24.42 -29.28
N ALA A 700 -27.33 -25.31 -28.68
CA ALA A 700 -27.11 -25.81 -27.33
C ALA A 700 -27.50 -27.29 -27.19
N GLU A 701 -26.85 -27.98 -26.27
CA GLU A 701 -27.15 -29.36 -25.86
C GLU A 701 -27.21 -29.44 -24.33
N ALA A 702 -27.84 -30.48 -23.80
CA ALA A 702 -27.92 -30.71 -22.36
C ALA A 702 -26.53 -30.84 -21.73
N GLY A 703 -26.34 -30.22 -20.57
CA GLY A 703 -25.09 -30.31 -19.83
C GLY A 703 -24.84 -31.70 -19.23
N GLU A 704 -25.91 -32.42 -18.89
CA GLU A 704 -25.90 -33.78 -18.35
C GLU A 704 -27.05 -34.62 -18.94
N ALA A 705 -26.94 -35.94 -18.82
CA ALA A 705 -27.99 -36.87 -19.26
C ALA A 705 -29.02 -37.10 -18.15
N HIS A 706 -30.29 -37.25 -18.52
CA HIS A 706 -31.38 -37.47 -17.57
C HIS A 706 -31.86 -38.93 -17.61
N PRO A 707 -32.01 -39.61 -16.47
CA PRO A 707 -32.51 -40.99 -16.42
C PRO A 707 -33.91 -41.18 -17.02
N THR A 708 -34.76 -40.15 -16.95
CA THR A 708 -36.14 -40.22 -17.45
C THR A 708 -36.54 -38.96 -18.20
N ARG A 709 -37.48 -39.14 -19.15
CA ARG A 709 -38.10 -38.04 -19.90
C ARG A 709 -38.77 -37.02 -18.99
N ASP A 710 -39.52 -37.48 -17.99
CA ASP A 710 -40.29 -36.61 -17.11
C ASP A 710 -39.35 -35.70 -16.31
N GLU A 711 -38.23 -36.24 -15.82
CA GLU A 711 -37.17 -35.48 -15.13
C GLU A 711 -36.53 -34.43 -16.05
N LEU A 712 -36.17 -34.81 -17.28
CA LEU A 712 -35.66 -33.87 -18.28
C LEU A 712 -36.64 -32.71 -18.52
N VAL A 713 -37.91 -33.02 -18.75
CA VAL A 713 -38.93 -32.02 -19.07
C VAL A 713 -39.21 -31.11 -17.87
N ASP A 714 -39.19 -31.65 -16.64
CA ASP A 714 -39.37 -30.86 -15.43
C ASP A 714 -38.21 -29.86 -15.24
N GLU A 715 -36.97 -30.24 -15.54
CA GLU A 715 -35.78 -29.37 -15.43
C GLU A 715 -35.71 -28.27 -16.50
N LEU A 716 -36.27 -28.49 -17.70
CA LEU A 716 -36.24 -27.51 -18.78
C LEU A 716 -36.86 -26.15 -18.37
N ALA A 717 -37.81 -26.12 -17.43
CA ALA A 717 -38.38 -24.87 -16.95
C ALA A 717 -37.33 -24.00 -16.23
N ASP A 718 -36.46 -24.62 -15.43
CA ASP A 718 -35.39 -23.94 -14.69
C ASP A 718 -34.26 -23.53 -15.65
N ILE A 719 -33.88 -24.41 -16.59
CA ILE A 719 -32.87 -24.13 -17.62
C ILE A 719 -33.23 -22.88 -18.45
N ARG A 720 -34.50 -22.73 -18.83
CA ARG A 720 -34.98 -21.55 -19.57
C ARG A 720 -34.86 -20.27 -18.76
N HIS A 721 -35.12 -20.35 -17.45
CA HIS A 721 -34.98 -19.19 -16.58
C HIS A 721 -33.51 -18.83 -16.39
N SER A 722 -32.65 -19.82 -16.17
CA SER A 722 -31.20 -19.64 -16.08
C SER A 722 -30.62 -19.06 -17.36
N ALA A 723 -31.02 -19.58 -18.53
CA ALA A 723 -30.56 -19.09 -19.84
C ALA A 723 -30.85 -17.59 -20.01
N ALA A 724 -32.08 -17.16 -19.73
CA ALA A 724 -32.45 -15.75 -19.89
C ALA A 724 -31.90 -14.81 -18.82
N ALA A 725 -31.58 -15.33 -17.62
CA ALA A 725 -31.04 -14.52 -16.52
C ALA A 725 -29.50 -14.47 -16.51
N ALA A 726 -28.84 -15.36 -17.24
CA ALA A 726 -27.40 -15.53 -17.19
C ALA A 726 -26.64 -14.38 -17.84
N HIS A 727 -25.51 -14.04 -17.24
CA HIS A 727 -24.54 -13.11 -17.82
C HIS A 727 -23.41 -13.88 -18.49
N GLN A 728 -22.85 -13.32 -19.56
CA GLN A 728 -21.73 -13.93 -20.27
C GLN A 728 -20.38 -13.49 -19.69
N HIS A 729 -19.51 -14.47 -19.47
CA HIS A 729 -18.16 -14.29 -18.98
C HIS A 729 -17.20 -15.15 -19.81
N THR A 730 -16.12 -14.54 -20.30
CA THR A 730 -15.01 -15.28 -20.90
C THR A 730 -14.13 -15.86 -19.79
N ILE A 731 -13.96 -17.17 -19.79
CA ILE A 731 -13.13 -17.91 -18.83
C ILE A 731 -11.81 -18.28 -19.50
N GLY A 732 -10.70 -17.82 -18.91
CA GLY A 732 -9.35 -18.22 -19.31
C GLY A 732 -8.93 -19.54 -18.66
N ASP A 733 -7.64 -19.67 -18.34
CA ASP A 733 -7.12 -20.85 -17.61
C ASP A 733 -7.64 -20.91 -16.16
N VAL A 734 -7.98 -19.75 -15.58
CA VAL A 734 -8.57 -19.61 -14.24
C VAL A 734 -9.68 -18.56 -14.23
N ALA A 735 -10.68 -18.78 -13.38
CA ALA A 735 -11.71 -17.81 -13.03
C ALA A 735 -11.78 -17.60 -11.53
N VAL A 736 -12.19 -16.41 -11.10
CA VAL A 736 -12.52 -16.13 -9.71
C VAL A 736 -14.02 -16.29 -9.53
N GLN A 737 -14.45 -17.07 -8.54
CA GLN A 737 -15.87 -17.16 -8.18
C GLN A 737 -16.09 -16.67 -6.75
N LEU A 738 -17.00 -15.73 -6.58
CA LEU A 738 -17.45 -15.26 -5.26
C LEU A 738 -18.54 -16.17 -4.72
N TYR A 739 -18.54 -16.45 -3.42
CA TYR A 739 -19.59 -17.24 -2.77
C TYR A 739 -19.84 -16.78 -1.33
N ASP A 740 -21.05 -17.05 -0.80
CA ASP A 740 -21.43 -16.74 0.58
C ASP A 740 -21.58 -18.02 1.41
N SER A 741 -20.82 -18.13 2.51
CA SER A 741 -20.89 -19.25 3.45
C SER A 741 -21.07 -18.79 4.92
N GLY A 742 -21.85 -17.72 5.12
CA GLY A 742 -21.97 -17.02 6.40
C GLY A 742 -21.08 -15.78 6.48
N GLY A 743 -20.75 -15.24 5.31
CA GLY A 743 -19.69 -14.29 5.01
C GLY A 743 -19.26 -14.51 3.56
N TRP A 744 -18.83 -13.44 2.89
CA TRP A 744 -18.40 -13.51 1.49
C TRP A 744 -16.96 -14.00 1.39
N HIS A 745 -16.71 -14.85 0.41
CA HIS A 745 -15.44 -15.46 0.08
C HIS A 745 -15.23 -15.43 -1.43
N TRP A 746 -14.04 -15.79 -1.86
CA TRP A 746 -13.75 -16.06 -3.25
C TRP A 746 -12.89 -17.32 -3.39
N ARG A 747 -13.07 -18.04 -4.48
CA ARG A 747 -12.24 -19.20 -4.85
C ARG A 747 -11.77 -19.07 -6.29
N LEU A 748 -10.64 -19.68 -6.58
CA LEU A 748 -10.11 -19.83 -7.93
C LEU A 748 -10.56 -21.17 -8.47
N LEU A 749 -11.20 -21.15 -9.63
CA LEU A 749 -11.61 -22.33 -10.36
C LEU A 749 -10.79 -22.42 -11.64
N ASP A 750 -10.30 -23.61 -11.96
CA ASP A 750 -9.72 -23.85 -13.28
C ASP A 750 -10.81 -23.89 -14.37
N ARG A 751 -10.39 -24.07 -15.62
CA ARG A 751 -11.31 -24.19 -16.76
C ARG A 751 -12.37 -25.28 -16.55
N ASP A 752 -12.03 -26.40 -15.93
CA ASP A 752 -12.92 -27.55 -15.72
C ASP A 752 -13.79 -27.39 -14.44
N ARG A 753 -13.72 -26.22 -13.79
CA ARG A 753 -14.38 -25.87 -12.52
C ARG A 753 -13.86 -26.64 -11.31
N GLU A 754 -12.64 -27.16 -11.37
CA GLU A 754 -11.95 -27.71 -10.20
C GLU A 754 -11.34 -26.55 -9.38
N GLU A 755 -11.44 -26.65 -8.06
CA GLU A 755 -10.95 -25.62 -7.15
C GLU A 755 -9.42 -25.64 -7.09
N VAL A 756 -8.79 -24.53 -7.46
CA VAL A 756 -7.34 -24.34 -7.43
C VAL A 756 -6.89 -23.75 -6.09
N ALA A 757 -7.64 -22.78 -5.57
CA ALA A 757 -7.40 -22.15 -4.29
C ALA A 757 -8.66 -21.52 -3.71
N ASP A 758 -8.69 -21.35 -2.39
CA ASP A 758 -9.78 -20.69 -1.68
C ASP A 758 -9.25 -19.59 -0.75
N SER A 759 -10.00 -18.49 -0.67
CA SER A 759 -9.75 -17.39 0.26
C SER A 759 -9.83 -17.85 1.72
N THR A 760 -8.81 -17.50 2.50
CA THR A 760 -8.82 -17.68 3.95
C THR A 760 -9.47 -16.52 4.68
N VAL A 761 -9.68 -15.40 3.97
CA VAL A 761 -10.32 -14.19 4.48
C VAL A 761 -11.83 -14.28 4.28
N THR A 762 -12.58 -13.88 5.30
CA THR A 762 -14.04 -13.71 5.24
C THR A 762 -14.35 -12.23 5.15
N TYR A 763 -15.14 -11.84 4.14
CA TYR A 763 -15.56 -10.46 3.90
C TYR A 763 -17.01 -10.27 4.36
N ASP A 764 -17.36 -9.07 4.84
CA ASP A 764 -18.73 -8.81 5.32
C ASP A 764 -19.70 -8.62 4.14
N THR A 765 -19.20 -8.18 2.99
CA THR A 765 -20.01 -7.87 1.80
C THR A 765 -19.43 -8.41 0.50
N ARG A 766 -20.29 -8.61 -0.50
CA ARG A 766 -19.90 -8.99 -1.87
C ARG A 766 -18.91 -7.98 -2.46
N ASP A 767 -19.13 -6.69 -2.26
CA ASP A 767 -18.28 -5.63 -2.80
C ASP A 767 -16.86 -5.71 -2.21
N GLU A 768 -16.74 -6.02 -0.91
CA GLU A 768 -15.44 -6.24 -0.26
C GLU A 768 -14.71 -7.47 -0.79
N ALA A 769 -15.41 -8.61 -0.94
CA ALA A 769 -14.83 -9.81 -1.55
C ALA A 769 -14.40 -9.57 -3.00
N THR A 770 -15.20 -8.81 -3.76
CA THR A 770 -14.89 -8.39 -5.13
C THR A 770 -13.62 -7.54 -5.16
N ASN A 771 -13.50 -6.55 -4.27
CA ASN A 771 -12.31 -5.71 -4.17
C ASN A 771 -11.06 -6.52 -3.76
N GLY A 772 -11.22 -7.51 -2.87
CA GLY A 772 -10.15 -8.43 -2.51
C GLY A 772 -9.65 -9.24 -3.71
N ALA A 773 -10.58 -9.83 -4.47
CA ALA A 773 -10.27 -10.55 -5.71
C ALA A 773 -9.62 -9.65 -6.78
N GLU A 774 -10.14 -8.44 -7.01
CA GLU A 774 -9.56 -7.50 -7.96
C GLU A 774 -8.16 -7.01 -7.53
N SER A 775 -7.94 -6.84 -6.23
CA SER A 775 -6.62 -6.50 -5.68
C SER A 775 -5.61 -7.62 -5.92
N LEU A 776 -6.02 -8.88 -5.75
CA LEU A 776 -5.18 -10.04 -6.10
C LEU A 776 -4.86 -10.03 -7.59
N LYS A 777 -5.87 -9.93 -8.46
CA LYS A 777 -5.68 -9.93 -9.92
C LYS A 777 -4.74 -8.82 -10.40
N ALA A 778 -4.89 -7.61 -9.86
CA ALA A 778 -4.11 -6.45 -10.26
C ALA A 778 -2.62 -6.56 -9.94
N HIS A 779 -2.24 -7.36 -8.93
CA HIS A 779 -0.86 -7.47 -8.45
C HIS A 779 -0.28 -8.88 -8.58
N ALA A 780 -1.05 -9.86 -9.04
CA ALA A 780 -0.62 -11.26 -9.14
C ALA A 780 0.61 -11.44 -10.04
N VAL A 781 0.67 -10.75 -11.18
CA VAL A 781 1.78 -10.92 -12.15
C VAL A 781 3.13 -10.52 -11.57
N ASP A 782 3.17 -9.52 -10.68
CA ASP A 782 4.39 -9.03 -10.04
C ASP A 782 4.65 -9.68 -8.68
N ALA A 783 3.82 -10.65 -8.26
CA ALA A 783 3.89 -11.28 -6.96
C ALA A 783 5.19 -12.09 -6.81
N PRO A 784 6.04 -11.83 -5.79
CA PRO A 784 7.22 -12.64 -5.55
C PRO A 784 6.81 -14.03 -5.05
N ILE A 785 7.39 -15.06 -5.65
CA ILE A 785 7.32 -16.43 -5.14
C ILE A 785 8.51 -16.67 -4.19
N PHE A 786 8.24 -17.18 -2.99
CA PHE A 786 9.26 -17.43 -1.98
C PHE A 786 8.93 -18.63 -1.09
N ALA A 787 9.93 -19.09 -0.32
CA ALA A 787 9.76 -20.11 0.71
C ALA A 787 10.58 -19.69 1.93
N ILE A 788 10.07 -19.95 3.14
CA ILE A 788 10.81 -19.77 4.38
C ILE A 788 11.56 -21.07 4.67
N GLU A 789 12.89 -21.06 4.55
CA GLU A 789 13.72 -22.26 4.80
C GLU A 789 13.97 -22.46 6.30
N ASP A 790 14.80 -21.61 6.89
CA ASP A 790 15.11 -21.63 8.33
C ASP A 790 14.46 -20.44 9.07
N ALA A 791 14.58 -19.24 8.49
CA ALA A 791 13.99 -18.01 9.01
C ALA A 791 13.84 -16.95 7.91
N ALA A 792 12.92 -16.01 8.12
CA ALA A 792 12.71 -14.85 7.28
C ALA A 792 12.47 -13.60 8.14
N ILE A 793 12.84 -12.43 7.62
CA ILE A 793 12.64 -11.14 8.28
C ILE A 793 11.36 -10.55 7.68
N ARG A 794 10.32 -10.45 8.50
CA ARG A 794 9.05 -9.80 8.16
C ARG A 794 9.13 -8.32 8.55
N LEU A 795 8.69 -7.44 7.67
CA LEU A 795 8.48 -6.02 7.98
C LEU A 795 7.01 -5.79 8.32
N ASP A 796 6.76 -5.00 9.36
CA ASP A 796 5.42 -4.48 9.66
C ASP A 796 5.47 -2.95 9.69
N GLY A 797 4.50 -2.31 9.05
CA GLY A 797 4.38 -0.86 8.93
C GLY A 797 3.06 -0.31 9.49
N SER A 798 2.23 -1.15 10.10
CA SER A 798 0.88 -0.80 10.55
C SER A 798 0.88 0.26 11.66
N ASP A 799 1.79 0.14 12.64
CA ASP A 799 1.95 1.04 13.79
C ASP A 799 3.39 1.56 13.91
N GLY A 800 3.91 2.11 12.81
CA GLY A 800 5.33 2.42 12.64
C GLY A 800 6.09 1.22 12.08
N TRP A 801 7.30 1.46 11.55
CA TRP A 801 8.07 0.40 10.90
C TRP A 801 8.86 -0.41 11.93
N THR A 802 8.61 -1.71 11.98
CA THR A 802 9.34 -2.69 12.79
C THR A 802 9.72 -3.90 11.94
N TRP A 803 10.51 -4.80 12.51
CA TRP A 803 10.81 -6.08 11.90
C TRP A 803 10.71 -7.22 12.91
N GLU A 804 10.38 -8.40 12.41
CA GLU A 804 10.30 -9.64 13.17
C GLU A 804 11.02 -10.76 12.43
N LEU A 805 11.75 -11.59 13.16
CA LEU A 805 12.36 -12.80 12.64
C LEU A 805 11.42 -13.98 12.87
N ILE A 806 10.80 -14.44 11.80
CA ILE A 806 9.87 -15.57 11.79
C ILE A 806 10.54 -16.85 11.29
N ASP A 807 10.13 -18.00 11.82
CA ASP A 807 10.52 -19.30 11.29
C ASP A 807 9.53 -19.84 10.23
N ARG A 808 9.76 -21.06 9.74
CA ARG A 808 8.88 -21.73 8.75
C ARG A 808 7.44 -21.96 9.22
N ASP A 809 7.23 -22.02 10.54
CA ASP A 809 5.92 -22.20 11.15
C ASP A 809 5.27 -20.83 11.46
N ARG A 810 5.95 -19.74 11.06
CA ARG A 810 5.61 -18.33 11.33
C ARG A 810 5.58 -17.98 12.81
N GLU A 811 6.37 -18.67 13.63
CA GLU A 811 6.58 -18.29 15.03
C GLU A 811 7.63 -17.17 15.10
N VAL A 812 7.32 -16.10 15.83
CA VAL A 812 8.24 -14.97 16.03
C VAL A 812 9.30 -15.38 17.05
N SER A 813 10.56 -15.39 16.62
CA SER A 813 11.69 -15.75 17.48
C SER A 813 12.40 -14.53 18.06
N ALA A 814 12.40 -13.42 17.34
CA ALA A 814 12.99 -12.16 17.73
C ALA A 814 12.32 -10.98 17.02
N SER A 815 12.40 -9.80 17.60
CA SER A 815 11.83 -8.57 17.06
C SER A 815 12.73 -7.37 17.29
N ALA A 816 12.52 -6.32 16.50
CA ALA A 816 13.15 -5.03 16.69
C ALA A 816 12.74 -4.40 18.03
N VAL A 817 13.68 -3.72 18.68
CA VAL A 817 13.34 -2.98 19.91
C VAL A 817 12.84 -1.59 19.57
N GLY A 818 11.52 -1.47 19.43
CA GLY A 818 10.81 -0.24 19.10
C GLY A 818 10.57 -0.04 17.60
N ALA A 819 9.65 0.86 17.28
CA ALA A 819 9.28 1.17 15.89
C ALA A 819 9.98 2.45 15.41
N VAL A 820 10.37 2.47 14.14
CA VAL A 820 10.94 3.63 13.46
C VAL A 820 9.94 4.25 12.49
N SER A 821 10.13 5.52 12.14
CA SER A 821 9.13 6.26 11.35
C SER A 821 9.07 5.91 9.87
N THR A 822 10.10 5.23 9.32
CA THR A 822 10.20 4.96 7.87
C THR A 822 10.72 3.55 7.58
N LYS A 823 10.24 2.96 6.48
CA LYS A 823 10.71 1.66 5.97
C LYS A 823 12.23 1.63 5.77
N ALA A 824 12.79 2.72 5.22
CA ALA A 824 14.23 2.84 4.99
C ALA A 824 15.03 2.80 6.30
N ALA A 825 14.50 3.37 7.40
CA ALA A 825 15.14 3.28 8.70
C ALA A 825 15.06 1.85 9.26
N ALA A 826 13.95 1.14 9.07
CA ALA A 826 13.83 -0.26 9.51
C ALA A 826 14.77 -1.18 8.72
N MET A 827 14.91 -0.96 7.41
CA MET A 827 15.90 -1.65 6.58
C MET A 827 17.33 -1.35 7.01
N GLY A 828 17.63 -0.12 7.43
CA GLY A 828 18.92 0.24 8.04
C GLY A 828 19.19 -0.53 9.32
N ALA A 829 18.22 -0.56 10.24
CA ALA A 829 18.32 -1.30 11.50
C ALA A 829 18.52 -2.81 11.28
N ILE A 830 17.89 -3.40 10.25
CA ILE A 830 18.12 -4.79 9.86
C ILE A 830 19.59 -5.00 9.43
N GLU A 831 20.14 -4.07 8.64
CA GLU A 831 21.54 -4.18 8.21
C GLU A 831 22.52 -4.01 9.38
N ASP A 832 22.22 -3.11 10.32
CA ASP A 832 22.99 -2.95 11.56
C ASP A 832 23.01 -4.27 12.36
N VAL A 833 21.85 -4.91 12.55
CA VAL A 833 21.75 -6.20 13.23
C VAL A 833 22.49 -7.30 12.47
N ARG A 834 22.40 -7.35 11.13
CA ARG A 834 23.15 -8.32 10.32
C ARG A 834 24.66 -8.17 10.48
N GLN A 835 25.16 -6.94 10.56
CA GLN A 835 26.58 -6.67 10.73
C GLN A 835 27.04 -6.99 12.16
N LEU A 836 26.25 -6.61 13.16
CA LEU A 836 26.65 -6.61 14.56
C LEU A 836 26.37 -7.92 15.29
N ALA A 837 25.23 -8.58 15.05
CA ALA A 837 24.84 -9.80 15.78
C ALA A 837 25.87 -10.95 15.67
N PRO A 838 26.49 -11.23 14.51
CA PRO A 838 27.51 -12.28 14.41
C PRO A 838 28.81 -11.98 15.15
N MET A 839 29.08 -10.69 15.44
CA MET A 839 30.27 -10.23 16.15
C MET A 839 30.01 -10.05 17.65
N ALA A 840 28.75 -10.02 18.06
CA ALA A 840 28.35 -9.68 19.41
C ALA A 840 28.85 -10.68 20.46
N GLY A 841 29.59 -10.16 21.44
CA GLY A 841 30.04 -10.92 22.61
C GLY A 841 28.94 -11.06 23.66
N ARG A 842 29.22 -11.80 24.74
CA ARG A 842 28.36 -11.84 25.94
C ARG A 842 28.77 -10.74 26.91
N VAL A 843 27.79 -10.02 27.43
CA VAL A 843 27.95 -9.06 28.53
C VAL A 843 26.90 -9.29 29.59
N ASP A 844 27.33 -9.49 30.83
CA ASP A 844 26.46 -9.62 31.99
C ASP A 844 26.52 -8.31 32.81
N PHE A 845 25.37 -7.68 33.02
CA PHE A 845 25.24 -6.44 33.80
C PHE A 845 24.68 -6.67 35.20
N ASP A 846 24.48 -7.92 35.62
CA ASP A 846 23.95 -8.28 36.94
C ASP A 846 24.96 -8.05 38.08
N VAL A 847 26.19 -7.62 37.75
CA VAL A 847 27.24 -7.22 38.68
C VAL A 847 27.77 -5.84 38.29
N ALA A 848 28.09 -5.03 39.30
CA ALA A 848 28.71 -3.72 39.08
C ALA A 848 30.02 -3.87 38.31
N SER A 849 30.13 -3.13 37.21
CA SER A 849 31.19 -3.32 36.21
C SER A 849 31.61 -1.99 35.63
N PHE A 850 32.90 -1.83 35.35
CA PHE A 850 33.41 -0.72 34.57
C PHE A 850 33.32 -1.04 33.09
N GLU A 851 32.78 -0.11 32.31
CA GLU A 851 32.79 -0.18 30.86
C GLU A 851 33.77 0.85 30.29
N LEU A 852 34.57 0.45 29.31
CA LEU A 852 35.41 1.35 28.54
C LEU A 852 34.65 1.78 27.29
N VAL A 853 34.42 3.07 27.14
CA VAL A 853 33.60 3.66 26.08
C VAL A 853 34.42 4.69 25.32
N ALA A 854 34.39 4.64 23.99
CA ALA A 854 34.98 5.67 23.14
C ALA A 854 34.01 6.84 22.96
N ASP A 855 34.52 8.07 22.96
CA ASP A 855 33.77 9.24 22.51
C ASP A 855 33.86 9.44 20.98
N GLU A 856 33.20 10.48 20.45
CA GLU A 856 33.13 10.78 19.01
C GLU A 856 34.52 10.94 18.35
N ASP A 857 35.56 11.28 19.14
CA ASP A 857 36.94 11.45 18.68
C ASP A 857 37.78 10.16 18.85
N GLU A 858 37.14 9.01 19.07
CA GLU A 858 37.76 7.71 19.37
C GLU A 858 38.61 7.73 20.66
N ARG A 859 38.29 8.62 21.62
CA ARG A 859 38.98 8.69 22.92
C ARG A 859 38.23 7.90 23.98
N TRP A 860 38.95 7.06 24.68
CA TRP A 860 38.40 6.10 25.64
C TRP A 860 38.28 6.69 27.04
N LYS A 861 37.11 6.51 27.66
CA LYS A 861 36.83 6.84 29.07
C LYS A 861 36.24 5.63 29.76
N TRP A 862 36.34 5.58 31.09
CA TRP A 862 35.65 4.56 31.88
C TRP A 862 34.29 5.09 32.34
N ARG A 863 33.29 4.21 32.44
CA ARG A 863 32.03 4.48 33.16
C ARG A 863 31.74 3.31 34.10
N LEU A 864 31.33 3.57 35.33
CA LEU A 864 30.87 2.52 36.24
C LEU A 864 29.37 2.31 36.08
N ILE A 865 29.00 1.04 35.98
CA ILE A 865 27.64 0.57 35.81
C ILE A 865 27.23 -0.21 37.06
N ASP A 866 26.00 -0.02 37.52
CA ASP A 866 25.41 -0.80 38.60
C ASP A 866 24.82 -2.13 38.12
N GLU A 867 24.26 -2.91 39.04
CA GLU A 867 23.61 -4.21 38.75
C GLU A 867 22.32 -4.10 37.93
N ASP A 868 21.79 -2.89 37.74
CA ASP A 868 20.61 -2.58 36.92
C ASP A 868 21.02 -2.02 35.53
N GLY A 869 22.31 -1.99 35.19
CA GLY A 869 22.81 -1.41 33.95
C GLY A 869 22.87 0.13 33.93
N ARG A 870 22.59 0.82 35.04
CA ARG A 870 22.63 2.29 35.11
C ARG A 870 24.05 2.78 35.31
N THR A 871 24.41 3.83 34.58
CA THR A 871 25.70 4.50 34.78
C THR A 871 25.62 5.40 36.00
N ILE A 872 26.50 5.15 36.96
CA ILE A 872 26.54 5.85 38.25
C ILE A 872 27.74 6.80 38.37
N ALA A 873 28.81 6.52 37.64
CA ALA A 873 30.02 7.35 37.61
C ALA A 873 30.65 7.32 36.23
N THR A 874 31.27 8.43 35.83
CA THR A 874 32.00 8.55 34.56
C THR A 874 33.38 9.16 34.80
N GLY A 875 34.38 8.65 34.09
CA GLY A 875 35.73 9.20 34.06
C GLY A 875 35.79 10.56 33.35
N SER A 876 36.49 11.50 33.96
CA SER A 876 36.64 12.85 33.41
C SER A 876 37.80 12.95 32.40
N GLU A 877 38.76 12.02 32.46
CA GLU A 877 39.91 11.94 31.57
C GLU A 877 39.64 11.01 30.39
N SER A 878 40.16 11.35 29.20
CA SER A 878 40.05 10.54 27.99
C SER A 878 41.41 10.06 27.50
N HIS A 879 41.45 8.88 26.90
CA HIS A 879 42.70 8.18 26.53
C HIS A 879 42.71 7.78 25.06
N ASP A 880 43.88 7.78 24.42
CA ASP A 880 44.02 7.46 22.99
C ASP A 880 43.77 5.98 22.64
N SER A 881 43.67 5.10 23.64
CA SER A 881 43.49 3.66 23.41
C SER A 881 42.87 2.98 24.62
N THR A 882 42.21 1.84 24.38
CA THR A 882 41.65 0.98 25.42
C THR A 882 42.71 0.53 26.44
N GLU A 883 43.93 0.21 26.01
CA GLU A 883 45.04 -0.16 26.92
C GLU A 883 45.44 0.97 27.87
N ALA A 884 45.48 2.20 27.36
CA ALA A 884 45.75 3.39 28.18
C ALA A 884 44.59 3.66 29.15
N ALA A 885 43.34 3.52 28.71
CA ALA A 885 42.17 3.66 29.56
C ALA A 885 42.10 2.58 30.65
N ARG A 886 42.44 1.33 30.33
CA ARG A 886 42.51 0.23 31.29
C ARG A 886 43.57 0.47 32.35
N THR A 887 44.75 0.95 31.94
CA THR A 887 45.83 1.32 32.87
C THR A 887 45.39 2.49 33.77
N ALA A 888 44.74 3.50 33.21
CA ALA A 888 44.21 4.61 33.99
C ALA A 888 43.11 4.17 34.97
N LEU A 889 42.26 3.23 34.57
CA LEU A 889 41.23 2.65 35.41
C LEU A 889 41.82 1.90 36.62
N GLU A 890 42.93 1.17 36.45
CA GLU A 890 43.62 0.54 37.60
C GLU A 890 44.08 1.59 38.63
N ASN A 891 44.61 2.74 38.17
CA ASN A 891 44.97 3.84 39.07
C ASN A 891 43.72 4.44 39.74
N VAL A 892 42.61 4.58 38.99
CA VAL A 892 41.34 5.08 39.55
C VAL A 892 40.80 4.14 40.62
N ARG A 893 40.93 2.83 40.49
CA ARG A 893 40.53 1.87 41.53
C ARG A 893 41.29 2.10 42.83
N GLU A 894 42.60 2.28 42.76
CA GLU A 894 43.44 2.61 43.93
C GLU A 894 42.99 3.96 44.55
N LEU A 895 42.71 4.97 43.72
CA LEU A 895 42.20 6.26 44.19
C LEU A 895 40.85 6.14 44.90
N ILE A 896 39.92 5.32 44.40
CA ILE A 896 38.60 5.08 45.00
C ILE A 896 38.75 4.45 46.39
N GLU A 897 39.65 3.47 46.54
CA GLU A 897 39.91 2.83 47.84
C GLU A 897 40.41 3.85 48.87
N GLU A 898 41.42 4.64 48.50
CA GLU A 898 42.08 5.60 49.39
C GLU A 898 41.28 6.87 49.64
N ALA A 899 40.33 7.21 48.77
CA ALA A 899 39.67 8.52 48.78
C ALA A 899 38.87 8.79 50.06
N SER A 900 39.07 9.97 50.65
CA SER A 900 38.23 10.49 51.74
C SER A 900 36.96 11.16 51.19
N ILE A 901 35.89 11.27 51.98
CA ILE A 901 34.66 11.98 51.59
C ILE A 901 34.72 13.39 52.20
N LEU A 902 34.63 14.42 51.36
CA LEU A 902 34.66 15.84 51.71
C LEU A 902 33.41 16.54 51.19
N GLU A 903 32.82 17.43 51.99
CA GLU A 903 31.63 18.20 51.65
C GLU A 903 32.01 19.67 51.47
N ILE A 904 31.54 20.29 50.38
CA ILE A 904 31.67 21.72 50.12
C ILE A 904 30.32 22.35 50.51
N ASP A 905 30.25 22.91 51.71
CA ASP A 905 29.04 23.54 52.26
C ASP A 905 29.17 25.07 52.38
N SER A 906 30.29 25.60 51.94
CA SER A 906 30.67 27.01 52.08
C SER A 906 31.78 27.38 51.10
N VAL A 907 31.83 28.67 50.74
CA VAL A 907 32.87 29.23 49.88
C VAL A 907 34.25 28.87 50.44
N SER A 908 35.12 28.33 49.60
CA SER A 908 36.40 27.77 50.01
C SER A 908 37.48 28.02 48.98
N PHE A 909 38.70 28.31 49.44
CA PHE A 909 39.88 28.29 48.60
C PHE A 909 40.41 26.87 48.46
N GLU A 910 40.56 26.41 47.23
CA GLU A 910 41.16 25.13 46.88
C GLU A 910 42.58 25.36 46.35
N LEU A 911 43.54 24.58 46.86
CA LEU A 911 44.91 24.54 46.34
C LEU A 911 45.07 23.31 45.44
N HIS A 912 45.52 23.52 44.21
CA HIS A 912 45.79 22.46 43.24
C HIS A 912 47.07 22.74 42.46
N THR A 913 47.59 21.74 41.74
CA THR A 913 48.73 21.95 40.85
C THR A 913 48.28 22.64 39.56
N ASP A 914 49.19 23.34 38.90
CA ASP A 914 48.93 23.88 37.56
C ASP A 914 48.83 22.76 36.51
N GLU A 915 48.44 23.11 35.28
CA GLU A 915 48.18 22.15 34.19
C GLU A 915 49.41 21.31 33.83
N GLU A 916 50.62 21.83 34.03
CA GLU A 916 51.88 21.12 33.77
C GLU A 916 52.40 20.33 35.00
N GLY A 917 51.78 20.49 36.16
CA GLY A 917 52.18 19.85 37.43
C GLY A 917 53.51 20.39 37.99
N GLU A 918 53.99 21.53 37.50
CA GLU A 918 55.28 22.13 37.85
C GLU A 918 55.17 23.18 38.96
N GLY A 919 53.95 23.56 39.36
CA GLY A 919 53.71 24.43 40.51
C GLY A 919 52.29 24.38 41.08
N TRP A 920 51.94 25.36 41.92
CA TRP A 920 50.71 25.44 42.69
C TRP A 920 49.89 26.66 42.29
N VAL A 921 48.59 26.49 42.15
CA VAL A 921 47.61 27.56 41.92
C VAL A 921 46.51 27.45 42.97
N TRP A 922 45.78 28.54 43.18
CA TRP A 922 44.62 28.54 44.05
C TRP A 922 43.38 28.98 43.28
N ARG A 923 42.23 28.42 43.63
CA ARG A 923 40.93 28.86 43.13
C ARG A 923 39.94 29.04 44.27
N LEU A 924 39.13 30.09 44.18
CA LEU A 924 38.03 30.35 45.09
C LEU A 924 36.77 29.69 44.52
N VAL A 925 36.26 28.71 45.23
CA VAL A 925 35.08 27.93 44.85
C VAL A 925 33.92 28.36 45.75
N ASP A 926 32.73 28.57 45.18
CA ASP A 926 31.53 28.86 45.95
C ASP A 926 30.94 27.60 46.63
N GLU A 927 29.85 27.76 47.37
CA GLU A 927 29.15 26.64 48.03
C GLU A 927 28.53 25.63 47.03
N TYR A 928 28.45 25.99 45.74
CA TYR A 928 27.91 25.16 44.68
C TYR A 928 28.99 24.48 43.82
N GLY A 929 30.26 24.55 44.23
CA GLY A 929 31.36 23.95 43.48
C GLY A 929 31.82 24.79 42.28
N SER A 930 31.30 26.00 42.07
CA SER A 930 31.67 26.86 40.94
C SER A 930 32.88 27.73 41.27
N THR A 931 33.86 27.80 40.36
CA THR A 931 35.02 28.68 40.53
C THR A 931 34.65 30.14 40.30
N MET A 932 34.79 30.96 41.32
CA MET A 932 34.52 32.40 41.29
C MET A 932 35.73 33.22 40.85
N ALA A 933 36.92 32.80 41.26
CA ALA A 933 38.18 33.48 41.01
C ALA A 933 39.33 32.49 41.07
N GLU A 934 40.39 32.72 40.29
CA GLU A 934 41.60 31.90 40.34
C GLU A 934 42.86 32.76 40.30
N SER A 935 43.98 32.18 40.74
CA SER A 935 45.27 32.85 40.72
C SER A 935 45.76 33.11 39.30
N THR A 936 46.23 34.32 39.01
CA THR A 936 46.80 34.70 37.71
C THR A 936 48.21 34.18 37.45
N GLN A 937 48.81 33.48 38.41
CA GLN A 937 50.17 32.97 38.31
C GLN A 937 50.32 31.64 39.06
N THR A 938 51.20 30.78 38.54
CA THR A 938 51.65 29.57 39.22
C THR A 938 52.72 29.90 40.26
N TYR A 939 52.60 29.33 41.46
CA TYR A 939 53.55 29.46 42.56
C TYR A 939 54.44 28.22 42.71
N GLU A 940 55.71 28.39 43.07
CA GLU A 940 56.66 27.27 43.20
C GLU A 940 56.30 26.31 44.36
N SER A 941 55.57 26.78 45.38
CA SER A 941 55.19 25.94 46.52
C SER A 941 53.77 26.20 47.04
N ARG A 942 53.18 25.19 47.70
CA ARG A 942 51.92 25.30 48.46
C ARG A 942 51.91 26.47 49.44
N THR A 943 53.07 26.79 50.01
CA THR A 943 53.17 27.88 51.00
C THR A 943 53.02 29.23 50.32
N ASP A 944 53.66 29.40 49.16
CA ASP A 944 53.61 30.64 48.38
C ASP A 944 52.21 30.88 47.80
N ALA A 945 51.56 29.83 47.28
CA ALA A 945 50.15 29.90 46.84
C ALA A 945 49.22 30.29 47.99
N ARG A 946 49.45 29.75 49.19
CA ARG A 946 48.66 30.08 50.39
C ARG A 946 48.90 31.50 50.88
N GLU A 947 50.13 32.02 50.78
CA GLU A 947 50.44 33.42 51.09
C GLU A 947 49.70 34.36 50.12
N ALA A 948 49.78 34.09 48.82
CA ALA A 948 49.08 34.91 47.82
C ALA A 948 47.55 34.87 47.96
N MET A 949 46.98 33.70 48.25
CA MET A 949 45.57 33.56 48.58
C MET A 949 45.17 34.40 49.81
N ASN A 950 46.00 34.40 50.87
CA ASN A 950 45.76 35.25 52.04
C ASN A 950 45.86 36.74 51.72
N ASP A 951 46.75 37.13 50.80
CA ASP A 951 46.85 38.51 50.32
C ASP A 951 45.59 38.93 49.57
N VAL A 952 45.03 38.08 48.69
CA VAL A 952 43.74 38.35 48.05
C VAL A 952 42.62 38.42 49.08
N LYS A 953 42.55 37.47 50.00
CA LYS A 953 41.54 37.45 51.07
C LYS A 953 41.59 38.70 51.96
N ALA A 954 42.77 39.27 52.17
CA ALA A 954 42.95 40.46 53.00
C ALA A 954 42.59 41.78 52.30
N HIS A 955 42.79 41.88 50.98
CA HIS A 955 42.68 43.16 50.26
C HIS A 955 41.52 43.24 49.26
N ALA A 956 41.03 42.11 48.73
CA ALA A 956 39.92 42.10 47.79
C ALA A 956 38.56 42.57 48.38
N PRO A 957 38.18 42.28 49.64
CA PRO A 957 36.89 42.71 50.18
C PRO A 957 36.63 44.22 50.12
N ASP A 958 37.69 45.02 50.29
CA ASP A 958 37.65 46.49 50.29
C ASP A 958 38.11 47.09 48.94
N GLY A 959 38.21 46.26 47.89
CA GLY A 959 38.75 46.70 46.62
C GLY A 959 37.79 47.57 45.81
N TRP A 960 38.30 48.57 45.10
CA TRP A 960 37.44 49.44 44.26
C TRP A 960 37.41 48.96 42.81
N ILE A 961 36.26 49.16 42.16
CA ILE A 961 36.02 48.75 40.77
C ILE A 961 36.49 49.84 39.82
N THR A 962 37.25 49.47 38.79
CA THR A 962 37.65 50.36 37.70
C THR A 962 37.38 49.69 36.38
N PHE A 963 36.61 50.35 35.52
CA PHE A 963 36.38 49.88 34.16
C PHE A 963 37.42 50.46 33.20
N THR A 964 37.95 49.60 32.35
CA THR A 964 38.91 49.95 31.31
C THR A 964 38.24 49.67 29.96
N GLU A 965 38.24 50.66 29.07
CA GLU A 965 37.76 50.51 27.68
C GLU A 965 38.76 49.79 26.79
#